data_AF-A0A945X1F9-F1
#
_entry.id   AF-A0A945X1F9-F1
#
_cell.length_a   1.000
_cell.length_b   1.000
_cell.length_c   1.000
_cell.angle_alpha   90.00
_cell.angle_beta   90.00
_cell.angle_gamma   90.00
#
_symmetry.space_group_name_H-M   'P 1'
#
loop_
_entity.id
_entity.type
_entity.pdbx_description
1 polymer ?
#
loop_
_entity_poly.entity_id
_entity_poly.type
_entity_poly.pdbx_seq_one_letter_code
_entity_poly.pdbx_strand_id
1 'polypeptide(L)'
;MLPMLRYVVRTTALSVVLACGAAAGDGLLLDCDFAGQGKTLAPPWEVRFGLKASEPGSRPRWVVRPRRDADGKAYVSCDAGRPAAGTVLIGQPFGVPEELPPALSLGVTFQSYCSEAERSGSVAVGLCRRDAWEAISAEADTARPVLRETWLYQAQLHPNKEDVTDWRTRVSRDHEIGKVLTAHAGEILVAAVFWTTWHPGAKEWFRLQRVHLGEPGPWLEWVSTPTHAVEGEPFAVSLRAHAPPPRRVEAGIRLLGSGEGDWRWVPCQQSGGTANAPFHAILTSADQVPEAVRARLVQEGDVLAELPPQVLTTIRRPTHPCVFYTPDSVRQMKERITQFGWAGAQFDRHRKNAETWLTPRPMPVIGPGGWSHDYVCPKDGARLKWREDRPTQHLCSACNKEWSDAKRDAFWRCVLHGRFASGLRDLGLCWQVLGDQRFADAGKRLLLWYADNYAKYPEGRGPAGRGRVMSQSLSECSWLIRMVEGADLLFPALSPPERRRVEEGLFQPGVEQIRRFRFGIHNIQCWHNACMATVGYFLGDPRLVEHANDGKLGFRAQVEKGILDDGMWFERSLGYHNYTLSALIAHCEAARNNGTDLYRLGRIQAMFTVPLRMAQPNLVPPSLNDQGYKRGRIGTLPLELAWAWYDDQTAAGALRHLYASGAKRRGLHLLKHGKTLPDNVNFPVPQSVSMPGAGLAILRLGGKDGLCAMLEYGEHGGGHGHPDRLQLILYGLGQTLCPDLETTGYGVPLHSRWYKTSPAHNTVTIGSRNQSKASGRLLGFETGGGWAAAAAETPQAYKGWVLRRSLFLTGNYLIDCFEVTGSSEDVLDWFLRAPGGLALSLPEDTIEEEPPNKTYAYLTELEGGKTGDQWSATWTLRDPVPGTLTMTMAAVPGTEVVRCRAPGLTGQPPWHTLRVRRRTAATRFVAVYQVEKAGMERAPVLCSPDAVQIGGAAIALPNAASPIMHLAN
;
A
#
# COMPACT_ATOMS: atom_id res chain seq x y z
N MET A 1 -18.45 76.86 -71.02
CA MET A 1 -17.64 77.69 -70.09
C MET A 1 -16.99 76.76 -69.06
N LEU A 2 -15.65 76.79 -69.00
CA LEU A 2 -14.73 76.24 -67.99
C LEU A 2 -14.75 77.12 -66.69
N PRO A 3 -13.99 76.85 -65.57
CA PRO A 3 -13.71 75.55 -64.87
C PRO A 3 -13.36 75.61 -63.32
N MET A 4 -13.01 74.42 -62.77
CA MET A 4 -11.89 74.02 -61.84
C MET A 4 -11.93 74.00 -60.26
N LEU A 5 -11.90 72.75 -59.72
CA LEU A 5 -10.93 72.03 -58.81
C LEU A 5 -10.50 72.46 -57.35
N ARG A 6 -10.59 71.46 -56.42
CA ARG A 6 -9.64 70.88 -55.39
C ARG A 6 -9.61 71.24 -53.85
N TYR A 7 -9.75 70.15 -53.03
CA TYR A 7 -8.98 69.63 -51.83
C TYR A 7 -9.15 70.11 -50.33
N VAL A 8 -9.40 69.13 -49.41
CA VAL A 8 -8.70 68.73 -48.12
C VAL A 8 -9.12 69.16 -46.65
N VAL A 9 -9.55 68.14 -45.84
CA VAL A 9 -9.13 67.55 -44.51
C VAL A 9 -9.16 68.28 -43.11
N ARG A 10 -9.62 67.50 -42.08
CA ARG A 10 -9.42 67.49 -40.56
C ARG A 10 -10.15 68.56 -39.71
N THR A 11 -10.63 68.33 -38.47
CA THR A 11 -10.38 67.33 -37.40
C THR A 11 -11.56 67.34 -36.40
N THR A 12 -11.88 66.20 -35.78
CA THR A 12 -12.80 66.01 -34.64
C THR A 12 -12.07 66.17 -33.30
N ALA A 13 -12.69 66.85 -32.33
CA ALA A 13 -12.38 66.76 -30.90
C ALA A 13 -13.69 66.75 -30.12
N LEU A 14 -14.01 65.62 -29.48
CA LEU A 14 -15.02 65.54 -28.42
C LEU A 14 -14.38 64.85 -27.22
N SER A 15 -14.00 65.67 -26.25
CA SER A 15 -13.38 65.27 -24.99
C SER A 15 -14.45 64.67 -24.07
N VAL A 16 -14.28 63.42 -23.63
CA VAL A 16 -15.03 62.82 -22.52
C VAL A 16 -14.03 62.51 -21.42
N VAL A 17 -14.02 63.34 -20.38
CA VAL A 17 -13.33 63.12 -19.10
C VAL A 17 -14.40 63.14 -18.02
N LEU A 18 -14.57 62.02 -17.30
CA LEU A 18 -14.92 61.89 -15.86
C LEU A 18 -15.66 60.57 -15.58
N ALA A 19 -15.00 59.64 -14.88
CA ALA A 19 -15.52 58.91 -13.71
C ALA A 19 -14.47 57.93 -13.11
N CYS A 20 -13.39 58.46 -12.52
CA CYS A 20 -12.77 57.80 -11.36
C CYS A 20 -13.54 58.27 -10.13
N GLY A 21 -14.49 57.46 -9.66
CA GLY A 21 -15.39 57.84 -8.57
C GLY A 21 -16.28 56.70 -8.04
N ALA A 22 -15.83 55.44 -8.13
CA ALA A 22 -16.29 54.41 -7.21
C ALA A 22 -15.38 54.45 -5.99
N ALA A 23 -15.91 54.22 -4.79
CA ALA A 23 -15.11 54.13 -3.56
C ALA A 23 -13.86 53.26 -3.78
N ALA A 24 -12.78 53.54 -3.05
CA ALA A 24 -11.43 52.97 -3.23
C ALA A 24 -11.29 51.43 -3.12
N GLY A 25 -12.35 50.64 -3.36
CA GLY A 25 -12.35 49.17 -3.27
C GLY A 25 -13.13 48.39 -4.34
N ASP A 26 -13.85 49.04 -5.27
CA ASP A 26 -14.82 48.30 -6.11
C ASP A 26 -14.26 47.73 -7.43
N GLY A 27 -13.08 48.15 -7.89
CA GLY A 27 -12.45 47.61 -9.11
C GLY A 27 -13.19 47.94 -10.42
N LEU A 28 -12.60 47.53 -11.54
CA LEU A 28 -13.04 47.85 -12.90
C LEU A 28 -14.22 46.99 -13.39
N LEU A 29 -14.37 45.80 -12.81
CA LEU A 29 -15.39 44.82 -13.17
C LEU A 29 -16.19 44.48 -11.92
N LEU A 30 -17.50 44.40 -12.07
CA LEU A 30 -18.47 44.19 -11.00
C LEU A 30 -19.51 43.15 -11.42
N ASP A 31 -20.15 42.55 -10.41
CA ASP A 31 -21.22 41.54 -10.40
C ASP A 31 -21.74 41.01 -11.75
N CYS A 32 -21.85 39.68 -11.84
CA CYS A 32 -22.32 39.01 -13.04
C CYS A 32 -23.85 39.03 -13.14
N ASP A 33 -24.47 40.21 -13.28
CA ASP A 33 -25.90 40.33 -13.59
C ASP A 33 -26.11 40.39 -15.12
N PHE A 34 -26.56 39.29 -15.72
CA PHE A 34 -26.89 39.21 -17.14
C PHE A 34 -28.22 39.90 -17.49
N ALA A 35 -29.02 40.32 -16.51
CA ALA A 35 -30.35 40.92 -16.70
C ALA A 35 -30.37 42.45 -16.58
N GLY A 36 -29.24 43.08 -16.21
CA GLY A 36 -29.13 44.52 -15.99
C GLY A 36 -28.96 45.35 -17.27
N GLN A 37 -29.98 45.42 -18.13
CA GLN A 37 -30.12 46.53 -19.08
C GLN A 37 -30.50 47.80 -18.29
N GLY A 38 -29.54 48.68 -17.94
CA GLY A 38 -29.93 49.94 -17.29
C GLY A 38 -28.87 50.80 -16.60
N LYS A 39 -27.58 50.43 -16.57
CA LYS A 39 -26.51 51.35 -16.15
C LYS A 39 -25.38 51.31 -17.19
N THR A 40 -25.38 52.31 -18.07
CA THR A 40 -24.32 52.63 -19.04
C THR A 40 -22.96 52.67 -18.35
N LEU A 41 -22.07 51.70 -18.65
CA LEU A 41 -20.60 51.87 -18.75
C LEU A 41 -19.79 50.57 -19.07
N ALA A 42 -20.38 49.37 -19.19
CA ALA A 42 -19.66 48.17 -19.64
C ALA A 42 -20.47 47.29 -20.62
N PRO A 43 -19.84 46.64 -21.62
CA PRO A 43 -20.53 45.69 -22.51
C PRO A 43 -21.01 44.44 -21.75
N PRO A 44 -21.99 43.70 -22.30
CA PRO A 44 -22.61 42.56 -21.61
C PRO A 44 -21.61 41.40 -21.42
N TRP A 45 -21.85 40.60 -20.37
CA TRP A 45 -21.16 39.33 -20.18
C TRP A 45 -21.50 38.35 -21.32
N GLU A 46 -20.49 37.67 -21.84
CA GLU A 46 -20.59 36.70 -22.91
C GLU A 46 -20.19 35.31 -22.44
N VAL A 47 -20.86 34.28 -22.97
CA VAL A 47 -20.55 32.87 -22.69
C VAL A 47 -19.89 32.25 -23.92
N ARG A 48 -18.85 31.46 -23.67
CA ARG A 48 -18.13 30.67 -24.68
C ARG A 48 -17.86 29.26 -24.16
N PHE A 49 -17.66 28.32 -25.07
CA PHE A 49 -17.46 26.90 -24.76
C PHE A 49 -16.14 26.36 -25.30
N GLY A 50 -15.41 25.66 -24.44
CA GLY A 50 -14.14 25.02 -24.75
C GLY A 50 -14.22 23.50 -24.62
N LEU A 51 -13.69 22.78 -25.60
CA LEU A 51 -13.61 21.32 -25.55
C LEU A 51 -12.37 20.88 -24.76
N LYS A 52 -12.53 19.83 -23.95
CA LYS A 52 -11.43 19.22 -23.22
C LYS A 52 -10.71 18.21 -24.10
N ALA A 53 -9.42 18.45 -24.37
CA ALA A 53 -8.62 17.62 -25.28
C ALA A 53 -8.52 16.15 -24.86
N SER A 54 -8.51 15.85 -23.55
CA SER A 54 -8.47 14.47 -23.04
C SER A 54 -9.82 13.74 -23.08
N GLU A 55 -10.92 14.44 -23.40
CA GLU A 55 -12.27 13.86 -23.51
C GLU A 55 -12.96 14.37 -24.79
N PRO A 56 -12.43 14.04 -25.99
CA PRO A 56 -12.85 14.67 -27.25
C PRO A 56 -14.29 14.34 -27.67
N GLY A 57 -14.88 13.28 -27.09
CA GLY A 57 -16.29 12.93 -27.30
C GLY A 57 -17.28 13.70 -26.40
N SER A 58 -16.79 14.43 -25.40
CA SER A 58 -17.64 15.16 -24.46
C SER A 58 -17.90 16.59 -24.93
N ARG A 59 -19.17 16.97 -25.09
CA ARG A 59 -19.60 18.33 -25.44
C ARG A 59 -20.17 19.04 -24.21
N PRO A 60 -19.58 20.15 -23.74
CA PRO A 60 -19.98 20.82 -22.50
C PRO A 60 -21.31 21.58 -22.67
N ARG A 61 -22.44 20.85 -22.61
CA ARG A 61 -23.81 21.39 -22.74
C ARG A 61 -24.31 21.98 -21.41
N TRP A 62 -23.61 23.00 -20.93
CA TRP A 62 -23.97 23.73 -19.72
C TRP A 62 -24.99 24.81 -20.03
N VAL A 63 -26.01 24.90 -19.17
CA VAL A 63 -27.02 25.95 -19.23
C VAL A 63 -26.59 27.06 -18.28
N VAL A 64 -26.24 28.20 -18.84
CA VAL A 64 -25.81 29.38 -18.09
C VAL A 64 -27.01 30.32 -17.90
N ARG A 65 -27.35 30.66 -16.65
CA ARG A 65 -28.51 31.51 -16.32
C ARG A 65 -28.20 32.52 -15.21
N PRO A 66 -28.71 33.77 -15.31
CA PRO A 66 -28.76 34.66 -14.17
C PRO A 66 -29.75 34.15 -13.12
N ARG A 67 -29.42 34.34 -11.85
CA ARG A 67 -30.22 34.00 -10.67
C ARG A 67 -29.98 35.05 -9.57
N ARG A 68 -30.81 34.99 -8.53
CA ARG A 68 -30.61 35.74 -7.28
C ARG A 68 -30.58 34.77 -6.10
N ASP A 69 -29.71 35.02 -5.13
CA ASP A 69 -29.70 34.25 -3.88
C ASP A 69 -30.77 34.76 -2.90
N ALA A 70 -30.84 34.15 -1.71
CA ALA A 70 -31.85 34.47 -0.69
C ALA A 70 -31.76 35.93 -0.20
N ASP A 71 -30.57 36.53 -0.26
CA ASP A 71 -30.31 37.93 0.10
C ASP A 71 -30.53 38.89 -1.08
N GLY A 72 -31.02 38.38 -2.21
CA GLY A 72 -31.31 39.14 -3.41
C GLY A 72 -30.08 39.48 -4.26
N LYS A 73 -28.88 38.97 -3.94
CA LYS A 73 -27.67 39.23 -4.73
C LYS A 73 -27.69 38.45 -6.03
N ALA A 74 -27.35 39.12 -7.13
CA ALA A 74 -27.30 38.51 -8.46
C ALA A 74 -26.09 37.58 -8.59
N TYR A 75 -26.28 36.45 -9.27
CA TYR A 75 -25.21 35.53 -9.66
C TYR A 75 -25.58 34.76 -10.92
N VAL A 76 -24.60 34.10 -11.52
CA VAL A 76 -24.76 33.24 -12.69
C VAL A 76 -24.61 31.80 -12.28
N SER A 77 -25.55 30.95 -12.64
CA SER A 77 -25.42 29.50 -12.48
C SER A 77 -25.07 28.84 -13.82
N CYS A 78 -24.05 28.00 -13.81
CA CYS A 78 -23.77 27.00 -14.84
C CYS A 78 -24.31 25.65 -14.35
N ASP A 79 -25.48 25.27 -14.82
CA ASP A 79 -26.15 24.01 -14.47
C ASP A 79 -26.08 23.05 -15.66
N ALA A 80 -25.73 21.77 -15.43
CA ALA A 80 -25.68 20.79 -16.51
C ALA A 80 -27.10 20.40 -16.95
N GLY A 81 -27.39 20.47 -18.26
CA GLY A 81 -28.55 19.80 -18.83
C GLY A 81 -28.39 18.27 -18.88
N ARG A 82 -27.14 17.79 -19.02
CA ARG A 82 -26.68 16.39 -18.93
C ARG A 82 -25.22 16.35 -18.46
N PRO A 83 -24.74 15.25 -17.84
CA PRO A 83 -23.35 15.16 -17.40
C PRO A 83 -22.35 15.24 -18.58
N ALA A 84 -21.46 16.22 -18.56
CA ALA A 84 -20.45 16.44 -19.61
C ALA A 84 -19.16 17.05 -19.04
N ALA A 85 -18.01 16.59 -19.52
CA ALA A 85 -16.72 17.24 -19.30
C ALA A 85 -16.45 18.34 -20.33
N GLY A 86 -15.81 19.43 -19.91
CA GLY A 86 -15.37 20.53 -20.78
C GLY A 86 -15.21 21.83 -20.03
N THR A 87 -15.11 22.94 -20.75
CA THR A 87 -14.90 24.28 -20.16
C THR A 87 -16.02 25.23 -20.55
N VAL A 88 -16.60 25.90 -19.56
CA VAL A 88 -17.44 27.08 -19.75
C VAL A 88 -16.60 28.31 -19.46
N LEU A 89 -16.58 29.26 -20.40
CA LEU A 89 -15.92 30.55 -20.24
C LEU A 89 -16.98 31.64 -20.15
N ILE A 90 -16.87 32.48 -19.12
CA ILE A 90 -17.75 33.64 -18.91
C ILE A 90 -16.86 34.88 -18.96
N GLY A 91 -17.01 35.70 -19.99
CA GLY A 91 -16.11 36.81 -20.27
C GLY A 91 -16.82 38.15 -20.44
N GLN A 92 -16.19 39.22 -19.98
CA GLN A 92 -16.67 40.59 -20.15
C GLN A 92 -15.60 41.44 -20.83
N PRO A 93 -15.92 42.11 -21.95
CA PRO A 93 -15.01 43.09 -22.54
C PRO A 93 -14.92 44.34 -21.67
N PHE A 94 -13.74 44.96 -21.64
CA PHE A 94 -13.54 46.23 -20.95
C PHE A 94 -12.44 47.04 -21.65
N GLY A 95 -12.57 48.36 -21.59
CA GLY A 95 -11.51 49.27 -22.04
C GLY A 95 -10.42 49.34 -20.98
N VAL A 96 -9.17 49.15 -21.38
CA VAL A 96 -8.04 49.25 -20.46
C VAL A 96 -7.73 50.73 -20.20
N PRO A 97 -7.79 51.20 -18.94
CA PRO A 97 -7.50 52.60 -18.61
C PRO A 97 -6.07 53.01 -18.97
N GLU A 98 -5.87 54.28 -19.31
CA GLU A 98 -4.53 54.85 -19.54
C GLU A 98 -3.70 54.92 -18.24
N GLU A 99 -4.35 55.16 -17.11
CA GLU A 99 -3.75 55.15 -15.78
C GLU A 99 -4.23 53.94 -14.98
N LEU A 100 -3.28 53.13 -14.48
CA LEU A 100 -3.55 51.93 -13.71
C LEU A 100 -3.09 52.09 -12.26
N PRO A 101 -3.82 51.50 -11.28
CA PRO A 101 -3.39 51.52 -9.89
C PRO A 101 -2.08 50.73 -9.69
N PRO A 102 -1.31 51.07 -8.64
CA PRO A 102 0.03 50.49 -8.40
C PRO A 102 0.00 48.99 -8.09
N ALA A 103 -1.13 48.45 -7.67
CA ALA A 103 -1.34 47.03 -7.44
C ALA A 103 -2.66 46.58 -8.08
N LEU A 104 -2.61 45.48 -8.83
CA LEU A 104 -3.75 44.93 -9.54
C LEU A 104 -3.94 43.46 -9.18
N SER A 105 -5.20 43.07 -9.01
CA SER A 105 -5.60 41.68 -8.83
C SER A 105 -6.79 41.36 -9.72
N LEU A 106 -6.82 40.13 -10.22
CA LEU A 106 -7.96 39.56 -10.95
C LEU A 106 -8.54 38.43 -10.11
N GLY A 107 -9.78 38.57 -9.66
CA GLY A 107 -10.42 37.62 -8.77
C GLY A 107 -11.85 37.31 -9.11
N VAL A 108 -12.35 36.24 -8.50
CA VAL A 108 -13.70 35.73 -8.69
C VAL A 108 -14.30 35.31 -7.35
N THR A 109 -15.59 35.58 -7.17
CA THR A 109 -16.40 35.05 -6.07
C THR A 109 -17.33 33.99 -6.63
N PHE A 110 -17.17 32.75 -6.17
CA PHE A 110 -17.82 31.60 -6.78
C PHE A 110 -18.24 30.53 -5.78
N GLN A 111 -19.10 29.62 -6.27
CA GLN A 111 -19.37 28.31 -5.69
C GLN A 111 -19.14 27.24 -6.78
N SER A 112 -18.71 26.05 -6.39
CA SER A 112 -18.48 24.90 -7.27
C SER A 112 -18.76 23.61 -6.52
N TYR A 113 -19.36 22.64 -7.17
CA TYR A 113 -19.72 21.36 -6.55
C TYR A 113 -19.64 20.20 -7.54
N CYS A 114 -19.29 19.03 -7.03
CA CYS A 114 -19.40 17.75 -7.73
C CYS A 114 -19.97 16.68 -6.79
N SER A 115 -20.83 15.81 -7.31
CA SER A 115 -21.34 14.66 -6.56
C SER A 115 -20.26 13.61 -6.22
N GLU A 116 -19.13 13.65 -6.92
CA GLU A 116 -17.97 12.82 -6.60
C GLU A 116 -17.09 13.55 -5.58
N ALA A 117 -16.78 12.87 -4.48
CA ALA A 117 -16.00 13.47 -3.38
C ALA A 117 -14.63 13.98 -3.85
N GLU A 118 -14.27 15.19 -3.41
CA GLU A 118 -12.98 15.85 -3.67
C GLU A 118 -12.69 16.10 -5.17
N ARG A 119 -13.73 16.35 -5.97
CA ARG A 119 -13.63 16.34 -7.45
C ARG A 119 -14.37 17.46 -8.18
N SER A 120 -14.66 18.57 -7.51
CA SER A 120 -15.22 19.78 -8.13
C SER A 120 -14.38 20.34 -9.27
N GLY A 121 -15.05 20.86 -10.31
CA GLY A 121 -14.40 21.50 -11.45
C GLY A 121 -13.43 22.63 -11.04
N SER A 122 -12.31 22.75 -11.78
CA SER A 122 -11.30 23.77 -11.52
C SER A 122 -11.74 25.14 -12.01
N VAL A 123 -11.34 26.19 -11.29
CA VAL A 123 -11.65 27.59 -11.63
C VAL A 123 -10.38 28.36 -11.96
N ALA A 124 -10.38 29.07 -13.09
CA ALA A 124 -9.28 29.92 -13.52
C ALA A 124 -9.80 31.26 -14.05
N VAL A 125 -8.90 32.21 -14.22
CA VAL A 125 -9.16 33.53 -14.83
C VAL A 125 -8.14 33.81 -15.94
N GLY A 126 -8.49 34.69 -16.86
CA GLY A 126 -7.58 35.10 -17.92
C GLY A 126 -7.99 36.39 -18.62
N LEU A 127 -7.02 36.99 -19.31
CA LEU A 127 -7.17 38.17 -20.15
C LEU A 127 -6.79 37.82 -21.58
N CYS A 128 -7.60 38.23 -22.56
CA CYS A 128 -7.30 38.07 -23.98
C CYS A 128 -7.78 39.30 -24.76
N ARG A 129 -7.27 39.44 -25.99
CA ARG A 129 -7.80 40.46 -26.92
C ARG A 129 -9.21 40.10 -27.38
N ARG A 130 -9.95 41.12 -27.81
CA ARG A 130 -11.34 40.95 -28.25
C ARG A 130 -11.49 39.96 -29.43
N ASP A 131 -10.62 40.04 -30.42
CA ASP A 131 -10.60 39.14 -31.59
C ASP A 131 -10.34 37.68 -31.20
N ALA A 132 -9.40 37.46 -30.27
CA ALA A 132 -9.09 36.14 -29.74
C ALA A 132 -10.28 35.53 -28.97
N TRP A 133 -11.04 36.34 -28.24
CA TRP A 133 -12.28 35.92 -27.57
C TRP A 133 -13.40 35.55 -28.56
N GLU A 134 -13.56 36.34 -29.62
CA GLU A 134 -14.55 36.09 -30.67
C GLU A 134 -14.26 34.82 -31.48
N ALA A 135 -13.01 34.40 -31.56
CA ALA A 135 -12.61 33.13 -32.17
C ALA A 135 -13.01 31.90 -31.34
N ILE A 136 -13.33 32.07 -30.04
CA ILE A 136 -13.82 30.97 -29.20
C ILE A 136 -15.30 30.72 -29.53
N SER A 137 -15.68 29.44 -29.59
CA SER A 137 -17.04 29.03 -29.96
C SER A 137 -18.10 29.55 -28.97
N ALA A 138 -19.12 30.22 -29.49
CA ALA A 138 -20.32 30.62 -28.73
C ALA A 138 -21.29 29.44 -28.50
N GLU A 139 -21.21 28.39 -29.33
CA GLU A 139 -22.04 27.20 -29.23
C GLU A 139 -21.23 26.00 -28.72
N ALA A 140 -21.85 25.18 -27.85
CA ALA A 140 -21.18 24.01 -27.26
C ALA A 140 -20.86 22.91 -28.29
N ASP A 141 -21.67 22.77 -29.34
CA ASP A 141 -21.52 21.73 -30.36
C ASP A 141 -20.36 22.03 -31.33
N THR A 142 -20.02 23.31 -31.53
CA THR A 142 -18.86 23.74 -32.35
C THR A 142 -17.60 24.00 -31.53
N ALA A 143 -17.62 23.71 -30.22
CA ALA A 143 -16.50 23.94 -29.32
C ALA A 143 -15.24 23.18 -29.74
N ARG A 144 -14.09 23.87 -29.69
CA ARG A 144 -12.74 23.35 -29.92
C ARG A 144 -11.90 23.49 -28.64
N PRO A 145 -10.76 22.78 -28.52
CA PRO A 145 -9.81 23.04 -27.44
C PRO A 145 -9.39 24.52 -27.43
N VAL A 146 -9.52 25.17 -26.28
CA VAL A 146 -9.06 26.55 -26.09
C VAL A 146 -7.57 26.51 -25.86
N LEU A 147 -6.81 27.13 -26.77
CA LEU A 147 -5.37 27.07 -26.78
C LEU A 147 -4.76 28.09 -25.80
N ARG A 148 -3.53 27.82 -25.35
CA ARG A 148 -2.89 28.67 -24.32
C ARG A 148 -2.53 30.04 -24.88
N GLU A 149 -2.15 30.09 -26.15
CA GLU A 149 -1.81 31.29 -26.93
C GLU A 149 -2.99 32.27 -27.13
N THR A 150 -4.22 31.84 -26.86
CA THR A 150 -5.39 32.74 -26.85
C THR A 150 -5.27 33.80 -25.76
N TRP A 151 -4.52 33.52 -24.68
CA TRP A 151 -4.51 34.31 -23.46
C TRP A 151 -3.23 35.13 -23.32
N LEU A 152 -3.38 36.44 -23.13
CA LEU A 152 -2.30 37.33 -22.72
C LEU A 152 -1.91 37.08 -21.26
N TYR A 153 -2.89 36.67 -20.46
CA TYR A 153 -2.73 36.30 -19.06
C TYR A 153 -3.67 35.16 -18.69
N GLN A 154 -3.21 34.20 -17.88
CA GLN A 154 -4.06 33.14 -17.34
C GLN A 154 -3.53 32.67 -15.98
N ALA A 155 -4.42 32.52 -14.99
CA ALA A 155 -4.08 31.99 -13.68
C ALA A 155 -5.15 31.05 -13.15
N GLN A 156 -4.73 29.91 -12.59
CA GLN A 156 -5.62 28.97 -11.91
C GLN A 156 -5.85 29.42 -10.47
N LEU A 157 -7.10 29.70 -10.11
CA LEU A 157 -7.49 30.22 -8.81
C LEU A 157 -7.95 29.11 -7.85
N HIS A 158 -8.50 28.02 -8.39
CA HIS A 158 -8.96 26.88 -7.62
C HIS A 158 -8.66 25.56 -8.34
N PRO A 159 -7.92 24.62 -7.71
CA PRO A 159 -7.64 23.31 -8.29
C PRO A 159 -8.87 22.39 -8.23
N ASN A 160 -8.90 21.39 -9.09
CA ASN A 160 -9.91 20.34 -9.05
C ASN A 160 -9.63 19.37 -7.88
N LYS A 161 -10.08 19.71 -6.67
CA LYS A 161 -9.89 18.92 -5.44
C LYS A 161 -10.92 19.16 -4.33
N GLU A 162 -11.59 20.30 -4.30
CA GLU A 162 -12.40 20.73 -3.13
C GLU A 162 -13.69 21.37 -3.61
N ASP A 163 -14.82 20.96 -3.03
CA ASP A 163 -16.12 21.59 -3.23
C ASP A 163 -16.16 22.93 -2.50
N VAL A 164 -16.76 23.93 -3.14
CA VAL A 164 -16.92 25.28 -2.60
C VAL A 164 -18.42 25.57 -2.60
N THR A 165 -19.11 25.16 -1.54
CA THR A 165 -20.56 25.30 -1.42
C THR A 165 -20.99 26.64 -0.81
N ASP A 166 -20.07 27.34 -0.14
CA ASP A 166 -20.26 28.72 0.33
C ASP A 166 -19.60 29.70 -0.64
N TRP A 167 -20.11 30.93 -0.74
CA TRP A 167 -19.50 31.98 -1.57
C TRP A 167 -18.05 32.21 -1.16
N ARG A 168 -17.10 31.95 -2.06
CA ARG A 168 -15.67 32.09 -1.78
C ARG A 168 -14.99 32.96 -2.81
N THR A 169 -14.22 33.94 -2.34
CA THR A 169 -13.41 34.81 -3.20
C THR A 169 -11.99 34.24 -3.36
N ARG A 170 -11.52 34.17 -4.59
CA ARG A 170 -10.13 33.86 -4.96
C ARG A 170 -9.59 34.95 -5.86
N VAL A 171 -8.32 35.30 -5.70
CA VAL A 171 -7.67 36.37 -6.47
C VAL A 171 -6.31 35.89 -6.96
N SER A 172 -5.97 36.24 -8.19
CA SER A 172 -4.60 36.18 -8.68
C SER A 172 -3.91 37.52 -8.42
N ARG A 173 -2.69 37.48 -7.89
CA ARG A 173 -1.89 38.67 -7.53
C ARG A 173 -0.55 38.67 -8.23
N ASP A 174 -0.59 38.31 -9.50
CA ASP A 174 0.57 38.24 -10.36
C ASP A 174 0.91 39.64 -10.89
N HIS A 175 2.19 40.04 -10.74
CA HIS A 175 2.70 41.28 -11.33
C HIS A 175 2.53 41.31 -12.86
N GLU A 176 2.39 40.16 -13.52
CA GLU A 176 2.13 40.06 -14.95
C GLU A 176 0.77 40.67 -15.36
N ILE A 177 -0.23 40.73 -14.48
CA ILE A 177 -1.52 41.38 -14.78
C ILE A 177 -1.30 42.86 -15.09
N GLY A 178 -0.53 43.55 -14.24
CA GLY A 178 -0.20 44.96 -14.44
C GLY A 178 0.54 45.18 -15.75
N LYS A 179 1.54 44.35 -16.06
CA LYS A 179 2.31 44.44 -17.31
C LYS A 179 1.43 44.27 -18.54
N VAL A 180 0.53 43.27 -18.53
CA VAL A 180 -0.39 43.00 -19.64
C VAL A 180 -1.32 44.20 -19.85
N LEU A 181 -1.90 44.74 -18.77
CA LEU A 181 -2.79 45.90 -18.88
C LEU A 181 -2.03 47.16 -19.34
N THR A 182 -0.83 47.43 -18.83
CA THR A 182 -0.02 48.57 -19.29
C THR A 182 0.33 48.46 -20.78
N ALA A 183 0.69 47.26 -21.26
CA ALA A 183 1.04 47.04 -22.67
C ALA A 183 -0.14 47.23 -23.63
N HIS A 184 -1.37 47.16 -23.13
CA HIS A 184 -2.61 47.27 -23.89
C HIS A 184 -3.48 48.45 -23.41
N ALA A 185 -2.86 49.49 -22.84
CA ALA A 185 -3.55 50.70 -22.41
C ALA A 185 -4.31 51.34 -23.60
N GLY A 186 -5.57 51.68 -23.40
CA GLY A 186 -6.45 52.18 -24.47
C GLY A 186 -7.03 51.11 -25.41
N GLU A 187 -6.62 49.83 -25.31
CA GLU A 187 -7.23 48.72 -26.05
C GLU A 187 -8.48 48.17 -25.33
N ILE A 188 -9.27 47.34 -26.05
CA ILE A 188 -10.36 46.56 -25.47
C ILE A 188 -9.89 45.12 -25.27
N LEU A 189 -9.86 44.69 -24.01
CA LEU A 189 -9.57 43.31 -23.63
C LEU A 189 -10.82 42.61 -23.09
N VAL A 190 -10.77 41.28 -23.00
CA VAL A 190 -11.81 40.47 -22.35
C VAL A 190 -11.22 39.79 -21.13
N ALA A 191 -11.82 40.03 -19.96
CA ALA A 191 -11.56 39.27 -18.76
C ALA A 191 -12.52 38.08 -18.69
N ALA A 192 -11.97 36.87 -18.63
CA ALA A 192 -12.75 35.64 -18.64
C ALA A 192 -12.51 34.77 -17.41
N VAL A 193 -13.60 34.17 -16.91
CA VAL A 193 -13.60 33.12 -15.90
C VAL A 193 -13.78 31.78 -16.59
N PHE A 194 -12.96 30.80 -16.20
CA PHE A 194 -12.99 29.45 -16.71
C PHE A 194 -13.50 28.56 -15.61
N TRP A 195 -14.51 27.78 -15.91
CA TRP A 195 -14.86 26.63 -15.10
C TRP A 195 -14.71 25.37 -15.94
N THR A 196 -13.81 24.48 -15.50
CA THR A 196 -13.44 23.26 -16.24
C THR A 196 -13.77 22.02 -15.42
N THR A 197 -14.65 21.19 -15.98
CA THR A 197 -15.13 19.94 -15.36
C THR A 197 -14.35 18.74 -15.87
N TRP A 198 -14.27 17.69 -15.04
CA TRP A 198 -13.44 16.52 -15.35
C TRP A 198 -14.19 15.20 -15.47
N HIS A 199 -15.47 15.14 -15.10
CA HIS A 199 -16.18 13.88 -14.90
C HIS A 199 -17.44 13.79 -15.77
N PRO A 200 -17.37 13.15 -16.95
CA PRO A 200 -18.57 12.71 -17.64
C PRO A 200 -19.36 11.79 -16.70
N GLY A 201 -20.66 12.04 -16.53
CA GLY A 201 -21.55 11.24 -15.68
C GLY A 201 -21.86 11.82 -14.29
N ALA A 202 -21.02 12.72 -13.75
CA ALA A 202 -21.25 13.31 -12.43
C ALA A 202 -22.22 14.51 -12.47
N LYS A 203 -22.91 14.76 -11.36
CA LYS A 203 -23.71 15.98 -11.18
C LYS A 203 -22.78 17.08 -10.68
N GLU A 204 -22.44 18.02 -11.58
CA GLU A 204 -21.62 19.19 -11.24
C GLU A 204 -22.39 20.48 -11.53
N TRP A 205 -22.04 21.55 -10.83
CA TRP A 205 -22.54 22.90 -11.09
C TRP A 205 -21.53 23.94 -10.63
N PHE A 206 -21.62 25.13 -11.22
CA PHE A 206 -20.80 26.28 -10.84
C PHE A 206 -21.65 27.52 -10.74
N ARG A 207 -21.32 28.40 -9.80
CA ARG A 207 -21.99 29.68 -9.65
C ARG A 207 -20.97 30.78 -9.55
N LEU A 208 -21.16 31.86 -10.29
CA LEU A 208 -20.29 33.02 -10.32
C LEU A 208 -21.08 34.26 -9.90
N GLN A 209 -20.68 34.88 -8.80
CA GLN A 209 -21.32 36.08 -8.29
C GLN A 209 -20.63 37.35 -8.79
N ARG A 210 -19.29 37.39 -8.67
CA ARG A 210 -18.49 38.58 -8.95
C ARG A 210 -17.19 38.22 -9.64
N VAL A 211 -16.76 39.06 -10.57
CA VAL A 211 -15.39 39.11 -11.09
C VAL A 211 -14.85 40.49 -10.78
N HIS A 212 -13.63 40.57 -10.25
CA HIS A 212 -12.98 41.81 -9.84
C HIS A 212 -11.66 41.97 -10.57
N LEU A 213 -11.44 43.13 -11.21
CA LEU A 213 -10.13 43.53 -11.74
C LEU A 213 -9.78 44.91 -11.19
N GLY A 214 -8.86 44.98 -10.24
CA GLY A 214 -8.54 46.25 -9.57
C GLY A 214 -7.63 46.07 -8.37
N GLU A 215 -7.51 47.12 -7.54
CA GLU A 215 -6.76 47.03 -6.28
C GLU A 215 -7.30 45.88 -5.41
N PRO A 216 -6.42 45.10 -4.76
CA PRO A 216 -6.86 43.98 -3.94
C PRO A 216 -7.58 44.49 -2.68
N GLY A 217 -8.87 44.19 -2.55
CA GLY A 217 -9.63 44.45 -1.32
C GLY A 217 -9.13 43.63 -0.12
N PRO A 218 -9.55 43.98 1.12
CA PRO A 218 -9.18 43.25 2.32
C PRO A 218 -9.58 41.78 2.23
N TRP A 219 -8.74 40.87 2.70
CA TRP A 219 -9.06 39.44 2.70
C TRP A 219 -8.38 38.70 3.86
N LEU A 220 -8.92 37.52 4.14
CA LEU A 220 -8.49 36.62 5.21
C LEU A 220 -8.53 35.18 4.70
N GLU A 221 -7.54 34.36 5.06
CA GLU A 221 -7.52 32.92 4.77
C GLU A 221 -6.91 32.13 5.94
N TRP A 222 -7.36 30.91 6.14
CA TRP A 222 -6.71 29.97 7.05
C TRP A 222 -5.38 29.49 6.45
N VAL A 223 -4.29 29.64 7.19
CA VAL A 223 -3.02 28.96 6.93
C VAL A 223 -3.04 27.57 7.56
N SER A 224 -3.59 27.47 8.78
CA SER A 224 -3.84 26.19 9.45
C SER A 224 -4.98 26.32 10.46
N THR A 225 -5.93 25.38 10.42
CA THR A 225 -6.97 25.20 11.44
C THR A 225 -7.09 23.75 11.86
N PRO A 226 -7.44 23.49 13.13
CA PRO A 226 -7.80 22.15 13.52
C PRO A 226 -9.11 21.74 12.86
N THR A 227 -9.21 20.45 12.52
CA THR A 227 -10.50 19.84 12.14
C THR A 227 -11.16 19.13 13.33
N HIS A 228 -10.44 19.00 14.45
CA HIS A 228 -10.93 18.49 15.72
C HIS A 228 -10.36 19.27 16.88
N ALA A 229 -11.07 19.31 17.99
CA ALA A 229 -10.55 19.88 19.23
C ALA A 229 -10.72 18.89 20.38
N VAL A 230 -9.75 18.87 21.28
CA VAL A 230 -9.81 18.05 22.49
C VAL A 230 -10.52 18.85 23.57
N GLU A 231 -11.58 18.29 24.15
CA GLU A 231 -12.30 18.90 25.27
C GLU A 231 -11.31 19.23 26.40
N GLY A 232 -11.31 20.48 26.89
CA GLY A 232 -10.37 20.91 27.93
C GLY A 232 -9.07 21.53 27.42
N GLU A 233 -8.66 21.30 26.17
CA GLU A 233 -7.31 21.64 25.72
C GLU A 233 -7.25 22.81 24.72
N PRO A 234 -6.21 23.65 24.83
CA PRO A 234 -5.99 24.73 23.88
C PRO A 234 -5.50 24.20 22.53
N PHE A 235 -5.93 24.84 21.43
CA PHE A 235 -5.51 24.54 20.07
C PHE A 235 -5.09 25.81 19.32
N ALA A 236 -4.13 25.67 18.41
CA ALA A 236 -3.59 26.80 17.65
C ALA A 236 -4.32 26.99 16.31
N VAL A 237 -4.46 28.24 15.89
CA VAL A 237 -4.90 28.61 14.54
C VAL A 237 -3.89 29.57 13.92
N SER A 238 -3.76 29.49 12.59
CA SER A 238 -2.92 30.40 11.81
C SER A 238 -3.70 30.94 10.62
N LEU A 239 -3.55 32.24 10.37
CA LEU A 239 -4.30 33.02 9.41
C LEU A 239 -3.35 33.85 8.56
N ARG A 240 -3.70 34.11 7.32
CA ARG A 240 -3.07 35.15 6.51
C ARG A 240 -4.11 36.20 6.19
N ALA A 241 -3.74 37.46 6.33
CA ALA A 241 -4.62 38.58 6.10
C ALA A 241 -3.90 39.67 5.31
N HIS A 242 -4.67 40.47 4.59
CA HIS A 242 -4.20 41.68 3.91
C HIS A 242 -5.25 42.77 4.07
N ALA A 243 -4.79 43.93 4.49
CA ALA A 243 -5.48 45.21 4.51
C ALA A 243 -4.42 46.30 4.72
N PRO A 244 -4.68 47.56 4.36
CA PRO A 244 -3.87 48.69 4.82
C PRO A 244 -3.84 48.74 6.36
N PRO A 245 -2.71 49.04 7.02
CA PRO A 245 -2.68 49.27 8.46
C PRO A 245 -3.41 50.57 8.85
N PRO A 246 -4.00 50.68 10.05
CA PRO A 246 -4.00 49.69 11.13
C PRO A 246 -5.02 48.57 10.90
N ARG A 247 -4.59 47.31 11.05
CA ARG A 247 -5.42 46.12 10.84
C ARG A 247 -5.27 45.14 11.99
N ARG A 248 -6.36 44.50 12.41
CA ARG A 248 -6.39 43.49 13.48
C ARG A 248 -7.05 42.23 12.96
N VAL A 249 -6.44 41.07 13.25
CA VAL A 249 -7.04 39.77 12.96
C VAL A 249 -7.50 39.16 14.28
N GLU A 250 -8.70 38.59 14.28
CA GLU A 250 -9.26 37.90 15.43
C GLU A 250 -9.73 36.50 15.04
N ALA A 251 -9.50 35.54 15.92
CA ALA A 251 -10.02 34.18 15.79
C ALA A 251 -11.14 33.98 16.82
N GLY A 252 -12.28 33.48 16.36
CA GLY A 252 -13.45 33.19 17.16
C GLY A 252 -13.57 31.70 17.45
N ILE A 253 -13.93 31.35 18.68
CA ILE A 253 -14.36 30.00 19.07
C ILE A 253 -15.82 30.04 19.53
N ARG A 254 -16.63 29.12 19.02
CA ARG A 254 -18.02 28.88 19.44
C ARG A 254 -18.09 27.56 20.19
N LEU A 255 -18.88 27.51 21.26
CA LEU A 255 -18.98 26.35 22.14
C LEU A 255 -20.32 25.63 21.94
N LEU A 256 -20.34 24.32 22.13
CA LEU A 256 -21.55 23.52 21.98
C LEU A 256 -22.63 24.00 22.95
N GLY A 257 -23.84 24.22 22.43
CA GLY A 257 -24.98 24.75 23.20
C GLY A 257 -25.04 26.28 23.30
N SER A 258 -24.09 27.00 22.71
CA SER A 258 -24.17 28.46 22.53
C SER A 258 -24.98 28.82 21.27
N GLY A 259 -25.61 30.00 21.27
CA GLY A 259 -26.36 30.48 20.10
C GLY A 259 -25.47 30.72 18.88
N GLU A 260 -26.03 30.71 17.66
CA GLU A 260 -25.24 30.87 16.41
C GLU A 260 -24.37 32.15 16.36
N GLY A 261 -24.76 33.19 17.09
CA GLY A 261 -24.03 34.46 17.20
C GLY A 261 -23.01 34.57 18.35
N ASP A 262 -22.91 33.58 19.23
CA ASP A 262 -22.13 33.67 20.46
C ASP A 262 -20.68 33.19 20.25
N TRP A 263 -19.82 34.13 19.80
CA TRP A 263 -18.42 33.87 19.47
C TRP A 263 -17.47 34.51 20.49
N ARG A 264 -16.57 33.70 21.06
CA ARG A 264 -15.45 34.19 21.89
C ARG A 264 -14.28 34.56 20.99
N TRP A 265 -14.04 35.87 20.82
CA TRP A 265 -13.01 36.41 19.93
C TRP A 265 -11.68 36.63 20.66
N VAL A 266 -10.59 36.12 20.08
CA VAL A 266 -9.23 36.26 20.59
C VAL A 266 -8.38 36.99 19.53
N PRO A 267 -7.64 38.06 19.89
CA PRO A 267 -6.75 38.74 18.96
C PRO A 267 -5.60 37.82 18.53
N CYS A 268 -5.30 37.80 17.24
CA CYS A 268 -4.17 37.06 16.69
C CYS A 268 -2.91 37.93 16.64
N GLN A 269 -1.74 37.33 16.89
CA GLN A 269 -0.44 37.97 16.85
C GLN A 269 0.26 37.71 15.51
N GLN A 270 0.82 38.73 14.88
CA GLN A 270 1.54 38.61 13.61
C GLN A 270 2.98 38.11 13.81
N SER A 271 3.39 37.07 13.09
CA SER A 271 4.73 36.45 13.19
C SER A 271 5.80 37.22 12.42
N GLY A 272 6.45 38.19 13.07
CA GLY A 272 7.57 38.95 12.48
C GLY A 272 7.12 40.15 11.64
N GLY A 273 7.95 41.20 11.60
CA GLY A 273 7.59 42.54 11.13
C GLY A 273 7.39 42.75 9.63
N THR A 274 7.09 41.70 8.86
CA THR A 274 6.79 41.85 7.42
C THR A 274 5.28 41.92 7.19
N ALA A 275 4.85 42.70 6.19
CA ALA A 275 3.43 42.88 5.87
C ALA A 275 2.69 41.59 5.46
N ASN A 276 3.41 40.50 5.15
CA ASN A 276 2.84 39.22 4.69
C ASN A 276 2.96 38.08 5.73
N ALA A 277 3.50 38.36 6.92
CA ALA A 277 3.61 37.37 7.98
C ALA A 277 2.24 36.86 8.45
N PRO A 278 2.09 35.54 8.72
CA PRO A 278 0.86 34.98 9.25
C PRO A 278 0.54 35.47 10.66
N PHE A 279 -0.74 35.47 11.00
CA PHE A 279 -1.30 35.75 12.31
C PHE A 279 -1.59 34.44 13.03
N HIS A 280 -1.33 34.40 14.35
CA HIS A 280 -1.50 33.22 15.17
C HIS A 280 -2.30 33.51 16.42
N ALA A 281 -3.17 32.58 16.80
CA ALA A 281 -3.84 32.59 18.10
C ALA A 281 -3.90 31.18 18.68
N ILE A 282 -3.93 31.11 20.01
CA ILE A 282 -4.26 29.88 20.74
C ILE A 282 -5.66 30.07 21.29
N LEU A 283 -6.57 29.21 20.87
CA LEU A 283 -7.95 29.20 21.34
C LEU A 283 -8.08 28.15 22.44
N THR A 284 -8.83 28.47 23.49
CA THR A 284 -9.11 27.56 24.61
C THR A 284 -10.61 27.52 24.85
N SER A 285 -11.15 26.31 25.00
CA SER A 285 -12.54 26.11 25.37
C SER A 285 -12.74 25.91 26.87
N ALA A 286 -11.65 25.91 27.66
CA ALA A 286 -11.65 25.42 29.04
C ALA A 286 -12.41 24.07 29.12
N ASP A 287 -13.23 23.84 30.14
CA ASP A 287 -13.98 22.58 30.32
C ASP A 287 -15.23 22.45 29.43
N GLN A 288 -15.38 23.32 28.42
CA GLN A 288 -16.54 23.30 27.53
C GLN A 288 -16.17 22.70 26.16
N VAL A 289 -17.15 22.10 25.50
CA VAL A 289 -17.00 21.44 24.19
C VAL A 289 -16.95 22.50 23.08
N PRO A 290 -15.87 22.62 22.31
CA PRO A 290 -15.81 23.55 21.18
C PRO A 290 -16.56 23.03 19.95
N GLU A 291 -17.43 23.85 19.37
CA GLU A 291 -18.30 23.48 18.26
C GLU A 291 -17.76 23.97 16.92
N ALA A 292 -17.25 25.21 16.86
CA ALA A 292 -16.79 25.79 15.60
C ALA A 292 -15.72 26.86 15.83
N VAL A 293 -14.90 27.09 14.80
CA VAL A 293 -13.93 28.20 14.74
C VAL A 293 -14.21 29.08 13.54
N ARG A 294 -13.95 30.38 13.67
CA ARG A 294 -13.99 31.32 12.55
C ARG A 294 -12.92 32.39 12.73
N ALA A 295 -12.70 33.25 11.75
CA ALA A 295 -11.82 34.39 11.92
C ALA A 295 -12.33 35.62 11.19
N ARG A 296 -11.97 36.80 11.68
CA ARG A 296 -12.32 38.08 11.08
C ARG A 296 -11.14 39.04 11.04
N LEU A 297 -11.15 39.92 10.05
CA LEU A 297 -10.24 41.03 9.86
C LEU A 297 -11.00 42.31 10.19
N VAL A 298 -10.47 43.08 11.13
CA VAL A 298 -11.08 44.29 11.69
C VAL A 298 -10.15 45.48 11.46
N GLN A 299 -10.71 46.61 11.03
CA GLN A 299 -10.02 47.89 10.91
C GLN A 299 -10.96 48.99 11.44
N GLU A 300 -10.46 49.82 12.36
CA GLU A 300 -11.22 50.96 12.94
C GLU A 300 -12.60 50.61 13.55
N GLY A 301 -12.85 49.33 13.84
CA GLY A 301 -14.12 48.83 14.39
C GLY A 301 -14.98 48.07 13.38
N ASP A 302 -14.70 48.21 12.08
CA ASP A 302 -15.44 47.56 11.02
C ASP A 302 -14.84 46.21 10.64
N VAL A 303 -15.70 45.22 10.40
CA VAL A 303 -15.31 43.90 9.89
C VAL A 303 -15.13 43.99 8.38
N LEU A 304 -13.87 44.00 7.93
CA LEU A 304 -13.53 44.14 6.51
C LEU A 304 -13.56 42.81 5.74
N ALA A 305 -13.26 41.70 6.42
CA ALA A 305 -13.31 40.36 5.85
C ALA A 305 -13.53 39.32 6.95
N GLU A 306 -14.23 38.25 6.63
CA GLU A 306 -14.54 37.20 7.59
C GLU A 306 -14.59 35.82 6.93
N LEU A 307 -14.13 34.81 7.66
CA LEU A 307 -14.20 33.41 7.25
C LEU A 307 -15.46 32.75 7.81
N PRO A 308 -16.13 31.88 7.04
CA PRO A 308 -17.29 31.14 7.52
C PRO A 308 -16.92 30.25 8.72
N PRO A 309 -17.88 29.95 9.61
CA PRO A 309 -17.69 28.98 10.68
C PRO A 309 -17.24 27.62 10.16
N GLN A 310 -16.10 27.14 10.65
CA GLN A 310 -15.62 25.78 10.45
C GLN A 310 -16.01 24.93 11.65
N VAL A 311 -16.89 23.96 11.44
CA VAL A 311 -17.31 23.01 12.48
C VAL A 311 -16.13 22.13 12.91
N LEU A 312 -15.96 21.97 14.22
CA LEU A 312 -14.97 21.10 14.83
C LEU A 312 -15.63 19.80 15.27
N THR A 313 -14.94 18.69 15.06
CA THR A 313 -15.27 17.45 15.79
C THR A 313 -14.63 17.53 17.18
N THR A 314 -15.42 17.62 18.25
CA THR A 314 -14.84 17.50 19.60
C THR A 314 -14.55 16.06 19.94
N ILE A 315 -13.36 15.81 20.47
CA ILE A 315 -12.91 14.51 20.95
C ILE A 315 -12.54 14.58 22.43
N ARG A 316 -12.79 13.49 23.14
CA ARG A 316 -12.27 13.30 24.51
C ARG A 316 -10.94 12.59 24.42
N ARG A 317 -9.93 13.11 25.13
CA ARG A 317 -8.62 12.48 25.17
C ARG A 317 -8.74 11.08 25.78
N PRO A 318 -8.23 10.03 25.11
CA PRO A 318 -8.21 8.70 25.70
C PRO A 318 -7.25 8.65 26.90
N THR A 319 -7.54 7.80 27.87
CA THR A 319 -6.64 7.57 29.01
C THR A 319 -5.53 6.63 28.57
N HIS A 320 -4.31 7.14 28.46
CA HIS A 320 -3.16 6.38 28.02
C HIS A 320 -2.49 5.56 29.14
N PRO A 321 -1.89 4.38 28.82
CA PRO A 321 -1.92 3.76 27.50
C PRO A 321 -3.30 3.19 27.16
N CYS A 322 -3.70 3.25 25.89
CA CYS A 322 -5.00 2.74 25.43
C CYS A 322 -4.94 1.93 24.13
N VAL A 323 -3.79 1.90 23.44
CA VAL A 323 -3.70 1.28 22.10
C VAL A 323 -3.37 -0.20 22.25
N PHE A 324 -2.14 -0.53 22.64
CA PHE A 324 -1.71 -1.93 22.80
C PHE A 324 -1.64 -2.39 24.25
N TYR A 325 -1.83 -1.45 25.17
CA TYR A 325 -1.84 -1.67 26.60
C TYR A 325 -2.97 -0.82 27.19
N THR A 326 -3.42 -1.21 28.37
CA THR A 326 -4.30 -0.42 29.22
C THR A 326 -3.72 -0.42 30.64
N PRO A 327 -4.10 0.51 31.52
CA PRO A 327 -3.68 0.45 32.92
C PRO A 327 -3.97 -0.92 33.56
N ASP A 328 -5.08 -1.56 33.17
CA ASP A 328 -5.43 -2.89 33.64
C ASP A 328 -4.54 -3.99 33.04
N SER A 329 -4.25 -3.96 31.74
CA SER A 329 -3.37 -4.98 31.14
C SER A 329 -1.93 -4.88 31.64
N VAL A 330 -1.46 -3.68 32.00
CA VAL A 330 -0.16 -3.48 32.67
C VAL A 330 -0.17 -4.10 34.08
N ARG A 331 -1.25 -3.93 34.85
CA ARG A 331 -1.41 -4.59 36.16
C ARG A 331 -1.38 -6.12 36.01
N GLN A 332 -2.17 -6.69 35.11
CA GLN A 332 -2.17 -8.13 34.85
C GLN A 332 -0.80 -8.63 34.38
N MET A 333 -0.07 -7.81 33.62
CA MET A 333 1.30 -8.13 33.20
C MET A 333 2.25 -8.22 34.40
N LYS A 334 2.17 -7.29 35.36
CA LYS A 334 2.96 -7.35 36.61
C LYS A 334 2.69 -8.63 37.38
N GLU A 335 1.42 -9.01 37.50
CA GLU A 335 1.00 -10.26 38.15
C GLU A 335 1.60 -11.48 37.43
N ARG A 336 1.50 -11.56 36.09
CA ARG A 336 2.10 -12.66 35.31
C ARG A 336 3.61 -12.74 35.48
N ILE A 337 4.31 -11.60 35.46
CA ILE A 337 5.76 -11.52 35.63
C ILE A 337 6.19 -12.16 36.97
N THR A 338 5.46 -11.88 38.04
CA THR A 338 5.72 -12.43 39.37
C THR A 338 5.30 -13.89 39.48
N GLN A 339 4.17 -14.27 38.86
CA GLN A 339 3.60 -15.62 38.98
C GLN A 339 4.35 -16.67 38.16
N PHE A 340 4.85 -16.30 36.97
CA PHE A 340 5.39 -17.27 36.01
C PHE A 340 6.85 -16.98 35.66
N GLY A 341 7.73 -17.94 35.92
CA GLY A 341 9.16 -17.82 35.59
C GLY A 341 9.45 -17.56 34.10
N TRP A 342 8.62 -18.10 33.19
CA TRP A 342 8.75 -17.80 31.76
C TRP A 342 8.41 -16.34 31.44
N ALA A 343 7.46 -15.73 32.16
CA ALA A 343 7.08 -14.33 31.98
C ALA A 343 8.16 -13.41 32.54
N GLY A 344 8.66 -13.69 33.76
CA GLY A 344 9.81 -12.98 34.34
C GLY A 344 11.03 -12.96 33.41
N ALA A 345 11.40 -14.13 32.85
CA ALA A 345 12.50 -14.22 31.89
C ALA A 345 12.25 -13.44 30.58
N GLN A 346 11.00 -13.34 30.12
CA GLN A 346 10.66 -12.49 28.97
C GLN A 346 10.82 -11.01 29.31
N PHE A 347 10.28 -10.56 30.44
CA PHE A 347 10.37 -9.18 30.87
C PHE A 347 11.83 -8.75 31.10
N ASP A 348 12.65 -9.60 31.74
CA ASP A 348 14.07 -9.35 31.95
C ASP A 348 14.83 -9.08 30.64
N ARG A 349 14.44 -9.72 29.53
CA ARG A 349 15.05 -9.44 28.21
C ARG A 349 14.70 -8.03 27.73
N HIS A 350 13.46 -7.60 27.92
CA HIS A 350 13.02 -6.24 27.57
C HIS A 350 13.70 -5.20 28.49
N ARG A 351 13.80 -5.48 29.79
CA ARG A 351 14.54 -4.65 30.76
C ARG A 351 16.00 -4.48 30.35
N LYS A 352 16.72 -5.58 30.11
CA LYS A 352 18.13 -5.54 29.67
C LYS A 352 18.30 -4.74 28.38
N ASN A 353 17.38 -4.86 27.42
CA ASN A 353 17.44 -4.04 26.22
C ASN A 353 17.20 -2.55 26.54
N ALA A 354 16.17 -2.21 27.32
CA ALA A 354 15.86 -0.85 27.74
C ALA A 354 17.00 -0.17 28.50
N GLU A 355 17.69 -0.89 29.38
CA GLU A 355 18.89 -0.43 30.10
C GLU A 355 19.98 0.06 29.13
N THR A 356 20.15 -0.58 27.96
CA THR A 356 21.12 -0.12 26.93
C THR A 356 20.75 1.19 26.23
N TRP A 357 19.54 1.72 26.48
CA TRP A 357 19.07 2.99 25.93
C TRP A 357 19.08 4.13 26.97
N LEU A 358 19.39 3.83 28.24
CA LEU A 358 19.61 4.85 29.26
C LEU A 358 20.82 5.72 28.90
N THR A 359 21.88 5.09 28.38
CA THR A 359 23.00 5.79 27.77
C THR A 359 22.56 6.43 26.44
N PRO A 360 22.67 7.76 26.29
CA PRO A 360 22.33 8.43 25.03
C PRO A 360 23.13 7.89 23.86
N ARG A 361 22.47 7.71 22.72
CA ARG A 361 23.09 7.32 21.44
C ARG A 361 23.03 8.48 20.45
N PRO A 362 23.95 8.56 19.49
CA PRO A 362 23.81 9.48 18.36
C PRO A 362 22.46 9.26 17.67
N MET A 363 21.71 10.35 17.46
CA MET A 363 20.43 10.27 16.76
C MET A 363 20.66 9.90 15.29
N PRO A 364 19.73 9.17 14.65
CA PRO A 364 19.88 8.80 13.25
C PRO A 364 20.04 10.03 12.35
N VAL A 365 20.89 9.92 11.33
CA VAL A 365 21.01 10.94 10.30
C VAL A 365 19.67 11.07 9.56
N ILE A 366 19.18 12.31 9.40
CA ILE A 366 17.98 12.59 8.61
C ILE A 366 18.30 12.35 7.14
N GLY A 367 17.69 11.31 6.58
CA GLY A 367 17.86 10.91 5.19
C GLY A 367 16.84 9.83 4.83
N PRO A 368 16.58 9.61 3.54
CA PRO A 368 15.55 8.68 3.13
C PRO A 368 15.91 7.26 3.54
N GLY A 369 14.94 6.52 4.08
CA GLY A 369 15.06 5.09 4.28
C GLY A 369 15.15 4.33 2.95
N GLY A 370 15.93 3.24 2.92
CA GLY A 370 16.09 2.36 1.76
C GLY A 370 15.13 1.17 1.77
N TRP A 371 14.85 0.63 0.58
CA TRP A 371 13.90 -0.47 0.42
C TRP A 371 14.51 -1.79 0.89
N SER A 372 13.73 -2.60 1.62
CA SER A 372 14.25 -3.83 2.22
C SER A 372 14.80 -4.81 1.20
N HIS A 373 14.16 -4.95 0.04
CA HIS A 373 14.54 -5.90 -1.00
C HIS A 373 15.88 -5.58 -1.68
N ASP A 374 16.44 -4.40 -1.40
CA ASP A 374 17.72 -3.96 -1.92
C ASP A 374 18.92 -4.42 -1.08
N TYR A 375 18.68 -4.78 0.18
CA TYR A 375 19.74 -5.19 1.11
C TYR A 375 20.08 -6.68 0.99
N VAL A 376 20.38 -7.05 -0.24
CA VAL A 376 20.85 -8.37 -0.64
C VAL A 376 22.13 -8.21 -1.48
N CYS A 377 22.92 -9.27 -1.52
CA CYS A 377 24.11 -9.34 -2.35
C CYS A 377 23.71 -9.38 -3.84
N PRO A 378 24.22 -8.48 -4.70
CA PRO A 378 24.00 -8.51 -6.15
C PRO A 378 24.46 -9.80 -6.83
N LYS A 379 25.45 -10.49 -6.24
CA LYS A 379 26.06 -11.68 -6.82
C LYS A 379 25.21 -12.94 -6.61
N ASP A 380 24.73 -13.14 -5.38
CA ASP A 380 24.13 -14.42 -4.95
C ASP A 380 22.73 -14.27 -4.31
N GLY A 381 22.22 -13.04 -4.18
CA GLY A 381 20.92 -12.74 -3.59
C GLY A 381 20.83 -12.93 -2.07
N ALA A 382 21.91 -13.33 -1.39
CA ALA A 382 21.91 -13.52 0.06
C ALA A 382 21.66 -12.21 0.81
N ARG A 383 20.98 -12.29 1.95
CA ARG A 383 20.77 -11.12 2.82
C ARG A 383 22.12 -10.62 3.34
N LEU A 384 22.36 -9.31 3.23
CA LEU A 384 23.57 -8.71 3.76
C LEU A 384 23.51 -8.60 5.29
N LYS A 385 24.67 -8.66 5.94
CA LYS A 385 24.79 -8.49 7.40
C LYS A 385 24.67 -7.01 7.75
N TRP A 386 23.82 -6.69 8.72
CA TRP A 386 23.75 -5.35 9.30
C TRP A 386 24.73 -5.25 10.47
N ARG A 387 25.50 -4.15 10.54
CA ARG A 387 26.50 -3.87 11.57
C ARG A 387 26.36 -2.43 12.04
N GLU A 388 26.12 -2.23 13.34
CA GLU A 388 25.77 -0.91 13.92
C GLU A 388 26.89 0.13 13.77
N ASP A 389 28.15 -0.31 13.81
CA ASP A 389 29.34 0.53 13.69
C ASP A 389 29.81 0.75 12.24
N ARG A 390 29.19 0.07 11.27
CA ARG A 390 29.59 0.09 9.85
C ARG A 390 28.43 0.49 8.93
N PRO A 391 28.03 1.78 8.92
CA PRO A 391 26.86 2.24 8.16
C PRO A 391 27.03 2.17 6.64
N THR A 392 28.27 2.13 6.14
CA THR A 392 28.61 2.14 4.70
C THR A 392 29.25 0.84 4.21
N GLN A 393 29.31 -0.19 5.05
CA GLN A 393 29.97 -1.45 4.71
C GLN A 393 29.04 -2.64 4.97
N HIS A 394 28.67 -3.35 3.91
CA HIS A 394 27.64 -4.39 3.93
C HIS A 394 28.20 -5.73 3.49
N LEU A 395 28.50 -6.59 4.46
CA LEU A 395 29.10 -7.90 4.23
C LEU A 395 28.06 -8.93 3.77
N CYS A 396 28.34 -9.62 2.67
CA CYS A 396 27.66 -10.85 2.31
C CYS A 396 28.34 -12.04 2.99
N SER A 397 27.59 -12.80 3.80
CA SER A 397 28.12 -14.00 4.46
C SER A 397 28.23 -15.22 3.54
N ALA A 398 27.62 -15.20 2.36
CA ALA A 398 27.68 -16.32 1.41
C ALA A 398 28.96 -16.29 0.56
N CYS A 399 29.33 -15.11 0.04
CA CYS A 399 30.52 -14.96 -0.81
C CYS A 399 31.65 -14.14 -0.18
N ASN A 400 31.52 -13.73 1.09
CA ASN A 400 32.46 -12.88 1.83
C ASN A 400 32.78 -11.53 1.17
N LYS A 401 31.99 -11.09 0.18
CA LYS A 401 32.15 -9.78 -0.46
C LYS A 401 31.53 -8.67 0.37
N GLU A 402 32.25 -7.58 0.52
CA GLU A 402 31.77 -6.34 1.11
C GLU A 402 31.26 -5.37 0.04
N TRP A 403 30.08 -4.80 0.28
CA TRP A 403 29.43 -3.83 -0.61
C TRP A 403 29.34 -2.47 0.08
N SER A 404 29.51 -1.39 -0.69
CA SER A 404 29.44 0.00 -0.21
C SER A 404 28.75 0.83 -1.27
N ASP A 405 27.51 1.25 -1.01
CA ASP A 405 26.73 2.08 -1.92
C ASP A 405 25.51 2.70 -1.22
N ALA A 406 25.07 3.85 -1.73
CA ALA A 406 23.99 4.64 -1.14
C ALA A 406 22.66 3.86 -0.98
N LYS A 407 22.41 2.87 -1.84
CA LYS A 407 21.20 2.05 -1.84
C LYS A 407 21.17 1.15 -0.59
N ARG A 408 22.31 0.53 -0.24
CA ARG A 408 22.46 -0.29 0.96
C ARG A 408 22.61 0.53 2.24
N ASP A 409 23.30 1.68 2.17
CA ASP A 409 23.37 2.65 3.28
C ASP A 409 21.96 3.12 3.70
N ALA A 410 21.08 3.33 2.72
CA ALA A 410 19.71 3.72 2.97
C ALA A 410 18.91 2.66 3.71
N PHE A 411 19.06 1.38 3.37
CA PHE A 411 18.39 0.32 4.13
C PHE A 411 19.00 0.16 5.52
N TRP A 412 20.32 0.37 5.66
CA TRP A 412 20.96 0.37 6.97
C TRP A 412 20.29 1.39 7.92
N ARG A 413 19.94 2.59 7.42
CA ARG A 413 19.15 3.58 8.17
C ARG A 413 17.76 3.07 8.57
N CYS A 414 17.05 2.35 7.69
CA CYS A 414 15.76 1.74 8.03
C CYS A 414 15.87 0.78 9.22
N VAL A 415 16.91 -0.07 9.24
CA VAL A 415 17.14 -0.99 10.37
C VAL A 415 17.44 -0.21 11.66
N LEU A 416 18.23 0.87 11.57
CA LEU A 416 18.51 1.75 12.70
C LEU A 416 17.21 2.36 13.27
N HIS A 417 16.35 2.94 12.42
CA HIS A 417 15.05 3.47 12.84
C HIS A 417 14.16 2.42 13.49
N GLY A 418 14.16 1.18 12.99
CA GLY A 418 13.45 0.06 13.60
C GLY A 418 14.00 -0.33 14.99
N ARG A 419 15.31 -0.19 15.22
CA ARG A 419 15.93 -0.39 16.54
C ARG A 419 15.54 0.72 17.52
N PHE A 420 15.53 1.99 17.08
CA PHE A 420 15.07 3.12 17.88
C PHE A 420 13.60 2.97 18.30
N ALA A 421 12.71 2.58 17.39
CA ALA A 421 11.31 2.32 17.73
C ALA A 421 11.16 1.16 18.73
N SER A 422 11.96 0.11 18.59
CA SER A 422 11.96 -1.01 19.55
C SER A 422 12.50 -0.62 20.92
N GLY A 423 13.53 0.25 20.96
CA GLY A 423 14.06 0.83 22.19
C GLY A 423 13.04 1.72 22.89
N LEU A 424 12.35 2.59 22.15
CA LEU A 424 11.27 3.43 22.67
C LEU A 424 10.16 2.61 23.35
N ARG A 425 9.71 1.53 22.70
CA ARG A 425 8.74 0.59 23.28
C ARG A 425 9.25 -0.03 24.57
N ASP A 426 10.47 -0.56 24.57
CA ASP A 426 11.02 -1.24 25.74
C ASP A 426 11.25 -0.28 26.92
N LEU A 427 11.65 0.98 26.65
CA LEU A 427 11.72 2.05 27.65
C LEU A 427 10.35 2.35 28.25
N GLY A 428 9.32 2.57 27.43
CA GLY A 428 7.96 2.79 27.90
C GLY A 428 7.41 1.62 28.72
N LEU A 429 7.67 0.39 28.27
CA LEU A 429 7.24 -0.83 28.98
C LEU A 429 7.91 -0.94 30.35
N CYS A 430 9.22 -0.70 30.42
CA CYS A 430 9.95 -0.77 31.69
C CYS A 430 9.52 0.33 32.64
N TRP A 431 9.24 1.53 32.16
CA TRP A 431 8.68 2.61 32.98
C TRP A 431 7.32 2.22 33.58
N GLN A 432 6.39 1.72 32.76
CA GLN A 432 5.06 1.30 33.22
C GLN A 432 5.11 0.14 34.23
N VAL A 433 6.04 -0.80 34.03
CA VAL A 433 6.19 -1.96 34.91
C VAL A 433 6.93 -1.61 36.21
N LEU A 434 8.05 -0.89 36.13
CA LEU A 434 8.97 -0.67 37.26
C LEU A 434 8.78 0.68 37.97
N GLY A 435 8.19 1.67 37.31
CA GLY A 435 8.06 3.04 37.85
C GLY A 435 9.36 3.85 37.84
N ASP A 436 10.47 3.34 37.28
CA ASP A 436 11.75 4.05 37.25
C ASP A 436 11.73 5.16 36.18
N GLN A 437 11.81 6.42 36.65
CA GLN A 437 11.73 7.62 35.83
C GLN A 437 12.86 7.73 34.79
N ARG A 438 14.01 7.08 35.01
CA ARG A 438 15.12 7.10 34.04
C ARG A 438 14.71 6.53 32.68
N PHE A 439 13.81 5.52 32.67
CA PHE A 439 13.29 4.95 31.43
C PHE A 439 12.34 5.93 30.71
N ALA A 440 11.49 6.64 31.46
CA ALA A 440 10.61 7.65 30.90
C ALA A 440 11.42 8.78 30.27
N ASP A 441 12.41 9.34 30.97
CA ASP A 441 13.22 10.45 30.48
C ASP A 441 14.01 10.09 29.21
N ALA A 442 14.59 8.88 29.17
CA ALA A 442 15.24 8.37 27.97
C ALA A 442 14.26 8.20 26.80
N GLY A 443 13.04 7.72 27.07
CA GLY A 443 11.97 7.57 26.07
C GLY A 443 11.48 8.92 25.53
N LYS A 444 11.25 9.90 26.41
CA LYS A 444 10.85 11.27 26.06
C LYS A 444 11.85 11.90 25.09
N ARG A 445 13.16 11.78 25.38
CA ARG A 445 14.23 12.29 24.50
C ARG A 445 14.13 11.74 23.08
N LEU A 446 13.92 10.43 22.92
CA LEU A 446 13.80 9.80 21.60
C LEU A 446 12.52 10.28 20.88
N LEU A 447 11.39 10.29 21.59
CA LEU A 447 10.09 10.61 21.03
C LEU A 447 10.01 12.07 20.56
N LEU A 448 10.47 13.01 21.38
CA LEU A 448 10.52 14.44 21.03
C LEU A 448 11.47 14.71 19.87
N TRP A 449 12.60 14.00 19.80
CA TRP A 449 13.50 14.13 18.65
C TRP A 449 12.81 13.72 17.34
N TYR A 450 12.03 12.64 17.31
CA TYR A 450 11.28 12.29 16.10
C TYR A 450 10.20 13.31 15.77
N ALA A 451 9.47 13.81 16.78
CA ALA A 451 8.47 14.87 16.59
C ALA A 451 9.06 16.14 15.94
N ASP A 452 10.29 16.51 16.30
CA ASP A 452 10.97 17.69 15.76
C ASP A 452 11.53 17.53 14.34
N ASN A 453 11.70 16.29 13.91
CA ASN A 453 12.50 15.99 12.72
C ASN A 453 11.70 15.24 11.65
N TYR A 454 10.52 14.69 11.96
CA TYR A 454 9.72 13.93 11.01
C TYR A 454 9.45 14.68 9.70
N ALA A 455 9.03 15.95 9.80
CA ALA A 455 8.73 16.78 8.63
C ALA A 455 9.98 17.08 7.76
N LYS A 456 11.19 16.98 8.34
CA LYS A 456 12.46 17.21 7.65
C LYS A 456 12.91 16.02 6.81
N TYR A 457 12.33 14.83 7.01
CA TYR A 457 12.64 13.67 6.19
C TYR A 457 12.12 13.87 4.76
N PRO A 458 12.95 13.64 3.73
CA PRO A 458 12.49 13.60 2.35
C PRO A 458 11.60 12.37 2.12
N GLU A 459 10.77 12.42 1.07
CA GLU A 459 10.00 11.24 0.68
C GLU A 459 10.91 10.08 0.24
N GLY A 460 10.61 8.88 0.73
CA GLY A 460 11.28 7.64 0.35
C GLY A 460 11.01 7.22 -1.09
N ARG A 461 11.84 6.32 -1.65
CA ARG A 461 11.79 5.92 -3.07
C ARG A 461 11.42 4.43 -3.31
N GLY A 462 10.76 3.77 -2.35
CA GLY A 462 10.35 2.38 -2.52
C GLY A 462 9.17 2.19 -3.50
N PRO A 463 8.88 0.96 -3.96
CA PRO A 463 7.87 0.74 -5.00
C PRO A 463 6.42 0.85 -4.51
N ALA A 464 6.13 0.67 -3.21
CA ALA A 464 4.78 0.66 -2.66
C ALA A 464 4.44 1.96 -1.90
N GLY A 465 4.10 3.02 -2.63
CA GLY A 465 3.81 4.34 -2.04
C GLY A 465 5.08 5.06 -1.57
N ARG A 466 4.92 6.07 -0.70
CA ARG A 466 6.03 6.90 -0.19
C ARG A 466 5.98 6.99 1.33
N GLY A 467 7.05 6.56 1.99
CA GLY A 467 7.30 6.85 3.41
C GLY A 467 8.14 8.12 3.56
N ARG A 468 8.53 8.44 4.80
CA ARG A 468 9.45 9.54 5.13
C ARG A 468 10.66 9.00 5.85
N VAL A 469 10.46 8.41 7.04
CA VAL A 469 11.52 7.73 7.78
C VAL A 469 11.90 6.43 7.09
N MET A 470 10.92 5.74 6.52
CA MET A 470 11.07 4.51 5.77
C MET A 470 10.90 4.74 4.27
N SER A 471 11.32 3.76 3.46
CA SER A 471 11.35 3.90 2.01
C SER A 471 9.98 4.01 1.33
N GLN A 472 8.93 3.42 1.92
CA GLN A 472 7.63 3.21 1.30
C GLN A 472 6.53 3.26 2.36
N SER A 473 5.27 3.53 1.97
CA SER A 473 4.18 3.75 2.94
C SER A 473 3.90 2.51 3.80
N LEU A 474 4.09 1.31 3.24
CA LEU A 474 4.01 0.05 3.97
C LEU A 474 5.02 -0.02 5.14
N SER A 475 6.30 0.25 4.87
CA SER A 475 7.32 0.16 5.91
C SER A 475 7.20 1.31 6.90
N GLU A 476 6.74 2.48 6.45
CA GLU A 476 6.37 3.61 7.29
C GLU A 476 5.27 3.20 8.30
N CYS A 477 4.20 2.55 7.85
CA CYS A 477 3.14 2.03 8.72
C CYS A 477 3.69 1.09 9.78
N SER A 478 4.51 0.11 9.38
CA SER A 478 5.07 -0.87 10.31
C SER A 478 5.99 -0.24 11.37
N TRP A 479 6.63 0.88 11.04
CA TRP A 479 7.44 1.67 11.96
C TRP A 479 6.58 2.57 12.86
N LEU A 480 5.63 3.29 12.27
CA LEU A 480 4.77 4.23 12.98
C LEU A 480 3.91 3.51 14.04
N ILE A 481 3.41 2.30 13.73
CA ILE A 481 2.71 1.46 14.72
C ILE A 481 3.58 1.16 15.94
N ARG A 482 4.88 0.87 15.75
CA ARG A 482 5.80 0.64 16.88
C ARG A 482 6.16 1.92 17.62
N MET A 483 6.20 3.06 16.91
CA MET A 483 6.35 4.37 17.54
C MET A 483 5.15 4.70 18.42
N VAL A 484 3.92 4.44 17.92
CA VAL A 484 2.68 4.56 18.71
C VAL A 484 2.75 3.66 19.95
N GLU A 485 3.18 2.41 19.80
CA GLU A 485 3.28 1.48 20.94
C GLU A 485 4.14 2.04 22.09
N GLY A 486 5.30 2.60 21.77
CA GLY A 486 6.17 3.24 22.78
C GLY A 486 5.65 4.59 23.27
N ALA A 487 5.09 5.41 22.38
CA ALA A 487 4.55 6.72 22.75
C ALA A 487 3.32 6.62 23.65
N ASP A 488 2.41 5.69 23.38
CA ASP A 488 1.22 5.40 24.17
C ASP A 488 1.60 5.02 25.62
N LEU A 489 2.61 4.16 25.78
CA LEU A 489 3.16 3.80 27.09
C LEU A 489 3.81 4.98 27.81
N LEU A 490 4.41 5.94 27.09
CA LEU A 490 5.13 7.09 27.66
C LEU A 490 4.27 8.35 27.79
N PHE A 491 3.08 8.37 27.18
CA PHE A 491 2.23 9.55 27.07
C PHE A 491 1.88 10.19 28.43
N PRO A 492 1.62 9.41 29.51
CA PRO A 492 1.38 10.00 30.83
C PRO A 492 2.59 10.74 31.43
N ALA A 493 3.82 10.48 30.98
CA ALA A 493 5.04 11.20 31.40
C ALA A 493 5.30 12.50 30.61
N LEU A 494 4.54 12.74 29.54
CA LEU A 494 4.64 13.97 28.74
C LEU A 494 3.79 15.08 29.37
N SER A 495 4.35 16.29 29.42
CA SER A 495 3.61 17.51 29.70
C SER A 495 2.66 17.86 28.53
N PRO A 496 1.60 18.67 28.75
CA PRO A 496 0.68 19.04 27.67
C PRO A 496 1.35 19.63 26.41
N PRO A 497 2.37 20.52 26.50
CA PRO A 497 3.09 20.99 25.32
C PRO A 497 3.88 19.88 24.61
N GLU A 498 4.49 18.96 25.35
CA GLU A 498 5.20 17.81 24.78
C GLU A 498 4.24 16.84 24.07
N ARG A 499 3.04 16.63 24.62
CA ARG A 499 1.98 15.82 23.99
C ARG A 499 1.60 16.38 22.63
N ARG A 500 1.22 17.67 22.56
CA ARG A 500 0.90 18.34 21.29
C ARG A 500 2.04 18.24 20.28
N ARG A 501 3.28 18.47 20.73
CA ARG A 501 4.46 18.35 19.88
C ARG A 501 4.59 16.96 19.26
N VAL A 502 4.32 15.90 20.02
CA VAL A 502 4.35 14.51 19.52
C VAL A 502 3.19 14.22 18.56
N GLU A 503 1.99 14.68 18.88
CA GLU A 503 0.79 14.48 18.06
C GLU A 503 0.93 15.19 16.70
N GLU A 504 1.22 16.49 16.72
CA GLU A 504 1.31 17.36 15.55
C GLU A 504 2.63 17.20 14.78
N GLY A 505 3.72 16.87 15.47
CA GLY A 505 5.05 16.74 14.88
C GLY A 505 5.34 15.36 14.29
N LEU A 506 4.69 14.30 14.78
CA LEU A 506 4.98 12.92 14.36
C LEU A 506 3.74 12.16 13.87
N PHE A 507 2.70 12.03 14.69
CA PHE A 507 1.63 11.07 14.41
C PHE A 507 0.61 11.56 13.38
N GLN A 508 0.15 12.81 13.49
CA GLN A 508 -0.72 13.44 12.48
C GLN A 508 -0.06 13.51 11.09
N PRO A 509 1.16 14.07 10.93
CA PRO A 509 1.82 14.10 9.62
C PRO A 509 2.17 12.68 9.13
N GLY A 510 2.45 11.75 10.05
CA GLY A 510 2.68 10.35 9.74
C GLY A 510 1.45 9.68 9.11
N VAL A 511 0.28 9.78 9.75
CA VAL A 511 -0.95 9.18 9.20
C VAL A 511 -1.41 9.89 7.92
N GLU A 512 -1.24 11.20 7.81
CA GLU A 512 -1.56 11.93 6.58
C GLU A 512 -0.67 11.49 5.40
N GLN A 513 0.61 11.19 5.67
CA GLN A 513 1.48 10.59 4.67
C GLN A 513 0.94 9.23 4.16
N ILE A 514 0.35 8.41 5.04
CA ILE A 514 -0.21 7.11 4.69
C ILE A 514 -1.51 7.24 3.87
N ARG A 515 -2.41 8.17 4.24
CA ARG A 515 -3.74 8.35 3.62
C ARG A 515 -3.69 8.69 2.14
N ARG A 516 -2.56 9.21 1.66
CA ARG A 516 -2.29 9.50 0.24
C ARG A 516 -2.28 8.25 -0.66
N PHE A 517 -2.22 7.04 -0.10
CA PHE A 517 -2.02 5.79 -0.84
C PHE A 517 -3.09 4.73 -0.54
N ARG A 518 -3.60 4.07 -1.59
CA ARG A 518 -4.64 3.03 -1.51
C ARG A 518 -4.25 1.81 -2.36
N PHE A 519 -4.50 0.60 -1.86
CA PHE A 519 -4.00 -0.65 -2.45
C PHE A 519 -5.05 -1.75 -2.69
N GLY A 520 -6.35 -1.43 -2.80
CA GLY A 520 -7.38 -2.47 -2.99
C GLY A 520 -7.40 -3.50 -1.85
N ILE A 521 -7.81 -4.74 -2.14
CA ILE A 521 -7.65 -5.86 -1.19
C ILE A 521 -6.22 -6.36 -1.29
N HIS A 522 -5.41 -6.10 -0.27
CA HIS A 522 -3.95 -6.31 -0.32
C HIS A 522 -3.31 -6.22 1.06
N ASN A 523 -2.19 -6.92 1.27
CA ASN A 523 -1.46 -6.89 2.55
C ASN A 523 -1.05 -5.46 2.95
N ILE A 524 -0.65 -4.65 1.97
CA ILE A 524 -0.28 -3.23 2.16
C ILE A 524 -1.46 -2.42 2.72
N GLN A 525 -2.67 -2.61 2.18
CA GLN A 525 -3.85 -1.90 2.66
C GLN A 525 -4.20 -2.32 4.09
N CYS A 526 -3.97 -3.59 4.47
CA CYS A 526 -4.11 -4.05 5.85
C CYS A 526 -3.16 -3.31 6.81
N TRP A 527 -1.91 -3.08 6.40
CA TRP A 527 -0.95 -2.26 7.16
C TRP A 527 -1.35 -0.78 7.24
N HIS A 528 -1.84 -0.21 6.14
CA HIS A 528 -2.36 1.17 6.15
C HIS A 528 -3.53 1.31 7.12
N ASN A 529 -4.50 0.39 7.07
CA ASN A 529 -5.66 0.39 7.96
C ASN A 529 -5.23 0.22 9.43
N ALA A 530 -4.33 -0.73 9.72
CA ALA A 530 -3.80 -0.91 11.07
C ALA A 530 -3.07 0.35 11.58
N CYS A 531 -2.30 1.02 10.72
CA CYS A 531 -1.62 2.27 11.07
C CYS A 531 -2.60 3.42 11.32
N MET A 532 -3.60 3.58 10.46
CA MET A 532 -4.64 4.61 10.62
C MET A 532 -5.46 4.37 11.89
N ALA A 533 -5.83 3.12 12.18
CA ALA A 533 -6.58 2.78 13.38
C ALA A 533 -5.75 2.99 14.65
N THR A 534 -4.51 2.50 14.70
CA THR A 534 -3.64 2.65 15.88
C THR A 534 -3.32 4.11 16.18
N VAL A 535 -3.05 4.93 15.16
CA VAL A 535 -2.91 6.39 15.33
C VAL A 535 -4.25 7.03 15.69
N GLY A 536 -5.36 6.61 15.09
CA GLY A 536 -6.70 7.11 15.40
C GLY A 536 -7.08 6.88 16.87
N TYR A 537 -6.90 5.67 17.39
CA TYR A 537 -7.12 5.35 18.81
C TYR A 537 -6.17 6.11 19.73
N PHE A 538 -4.89 6.27 19.34
CA PHE A 538 -3.93 7.08 20.10
C PHE A 538 -4.35 8.55 20.18
N LEU A 539 -4.79 9.14 19.07
CA LEU A 539 -5.22 10.54 19.03
C LEU A 539 -6.64 10.76 19.56
N GLY A 540 -7.44 9.70 19.71
CA GLY A 540 -8.87 9.79 19.99
C GLY A 540 -9.69 10.27 18.78
N ASP A 541 -9.23 10.04 17.55
CA ASP A 541 -9.91 10.46 16.32
C ASP A 541 -10.86 9.37 15.78
N PRO A 542 -12.19 9.51 15.97
CA PRO A 542 -13.16 8.52 15.52
C PRO A 542 -13.25 8.42 14.00
N ARG A 543 -12.93 9.49 13.25
CA ARG A 543 -13.01 9.49 11.78
C ARG A 543 -11.93 8.63 11.17
N LEU A 544 -10.71 8.67 11.73
CA LEU A 544 -9.62 7.79 11.32
C LEU A 544 -9.92 6.33 11.64
N VAL A 545 -10.51 6.07 12.81
CA VAL A 545 -10.92 4.72 13.24
C VAL A 545 -12.02 4.17 12.34
N GLU A 546 -13.09 4.93 12.10
CA GLU A 546 -14.19 4.53 11.21
C GLU A 546 -13.69 4.27 9.78
N HIS A 547 -12.85 5.17 9.25
CA HIS A 547 -12.25 4.97 7.94
C HIS A 547 -11.43 3.66 7.85
N ALA A 548 -10.63 3.37 8.89
CA ALA A 548 -9.80 2.19 8.95
C ALA A 548 -10.60 0.90 9.15
N ASN A 549 -11.72 0.94 9.90
CA ASN A 549 -12.57 -0.20 10.19
C ASN A 549 -13.55 -0.49 9.04
N ASP A 550 -14.29 0.54 8.64
CA ASP A 550 -15.56 0.44 7.91
C ASP A 550 -15.52 1.14 6.53
N GLY A 551 -14.43 1.83 6.20
CA GLY A 551 -14.23 2.39 4.86
C GLY A 551 -14.31 1.33 3.76
N LYS A 552 -14.49 1.74 2.49
CA LYS A 552 -14.63 0.84 1.33
C LYS A 552 -13.51 -0.21 1.19
N LEU A 553 -12.31 0.10 1.69
CA LEU A 553 -11.14 -0.78 1.73
C LEU A 553 -10.65 -1.03 3.18
N GLY A 554 -11.48 -0.73 4.18
CA GLY A 554 -11.23 -0.86 5.61
C GLY A 554 -11.09 -2.32 6.05
N PHE A 555 -10.84 -2.52 7.34
CA PHE A 555 -10.60 -3.83 7.96
C PHE A 555 -11.65 -4.88 7.55
N ARG A 556 -12.94 -4.53 7.62
CA ARG A 556 -14.02 -5.47 7.28
C ARG A 556 -13.93 -5.97 5.84
N ALA A 557 -13.72 -5.06 4.89
CA ALA A 557 -13.56 -5.41 3.48
C ALA A 557 -12.32 -6.29 3.23
N GLN A 558 -11.21 -6.03 3.92
CA GLN A 558 -9.99 -6.84 3.80
C GLN A 558 -10.21 -8.26 4.34
N VAL A 559 -10.84 -8.41 5.49
CA VAL A 559 -11.12 -9.71 6.12
C VAL A 559 -12.13 -10.52 5.31
N GLU A 560 -13.21 -9.88 4.84
CA GLU A 560 -14.27 -10.54 4.08
C GLU A 560 -13.78 -11.06 2.73
N LYS A 561 -12.97 -10.26 2.01
CA LYS A 561 -12.59 -10.53 0.62
C LYS A 561 -11.18 -11.09 0.45
N GLY A 562 -10.29 -10.84 1.42
CA GLY A 562 -8.88 -11.22 1.33
C GLY A 562 -8.54 -12.55 2.00
N ILE A 563 -9.42 -13.07 2.87
CA ILE A 563 -9.23 -14.37 3.53
C ILE A 563 -10.06 -15.43 2.81
N LEU A 564 -9.36 -16.40 2.22
CA LEU A 564 -9.93 -17.55 1.52
C LEU A 564 -10.68 -18.47 2.50
N ASP A 565 -11.52 -19.36 1.97
CA ASP A 565 -12.38 -20.23 2.79
C ASP A 565 -11.60 -21.10 3.78
N ASP A 566 -10.38 -21.51 3.43
CA ASP A 566 -9.50 -22.29 4.30
C ASP A 566 -8.78 -21.46 5.39
N GLY A 567 -8.96 -20.14 5.43
CA GLY A 567 -8.26 -19.22 6.31
C GLY A 567 -6.93 -18.70 5.77
N MET A 568 -6.53 -19.10 4.56
CA MET A 568 -5.31 -18.59 3.92
C MET A 568 -5.54 -17.18 3.37
N TRP A 569 -4.48 -16.36 3.34
CA TRP A 569 -4.55 -15.05 2.69
C TRP A 569 -4.46 -15.22 1.17
N PHE A 570 -5.25 -14.46 0.40
CA PHE A 570 -5.42 -14.67 -1.05
C PHE A 570 -4.13 -14.58 -1.89
N GLU A 571 -3.07 -13.95 -1.37
CA GLU A 571 -1.77 -13.90 -2.05
C GLU A 571 -1.01 -15.25 -2.02
N ARG A 572 -1.52 -16.26 -1.29
CA ARG A 572 -1.06 -17.66 -1.30
C ARG A 572 0.44 -17.86 -1.04
N SER A 573 1.09 -16.87 -0.43
CA SER A 573 2.43 -16.95 0.16
C SER A 573 2.30 -16.96 1.67
N LEU A 574 2.91 -17.93 2.36
CA LEU A 574 2.90 -17.97 3.82
C LEU A 574 3.72 -16.83 4.44
N GLY A 575 4.67 -16.25 3.70
CA GLY A 575 5.34 -15.01 4.07
C GLY A 575 4.35 -13.85 4.18
N TYR A 576 3.58 -13.62 3.11
CA TYR A 576 2.59 -12.55 3.07
C TYR A 576 1.34 -12.82 3.91
N HIS A 577 0.96 -14.08 4.11
CA HIS A 577 -0.06 -14.45 5.08
C HIS A 577 0.32 -14.00 6.49
N ASN A 578 1.50 -14.40 6.98
CA ASN A 578 1.96 -14.00 8.32
C ASN A 578 2.20 -12.48 8.43
N TYR A 579 2.66 -11.86 7.34
CA TYR A 579 2.86 -10.41 7.31
C TYR A 579 1.54 -9.64 7.38
N THR A 580 0.51 -10.11 6.68
CA THR A 580 -0.86 -9.55 6.74
C THR A 580 -1.47 -9.80 8.11
N LEU A 581 -1.38 -11.03 8.62
CA LEU A 581 -1.88 -11.40 9.94
C LEU A 581 -1.27 -10.51 11.04
N SER A 582 0.00 -10.14 10.92
CA SER A 582 0.65 -9.21 11.87
C SER A 582 -0.02 -7.82 11.89
N ALA A 583 -0.42 -7.29 10.72
CA ALA A 583 -1.16 -6.03 10.64
C ALA A 583 -2.57 -6.17 11.23
N LEU A 584 -3.26 -7.27 10.90
CA LEU A 584 -4.61 -7.53 11.41
C LEU A 584 -4.62 -7.73 12.93
N ILE A 585 -3.63 -8.42 13.50
CA ILE A 585 -3.44 -8.56 14.95
C ILE A 585 -3.28 -7.19 15.60
N ALA A 586 -2.40 -6.33 15.07
CA ALA A 586 -2.18 -5.00 15.63
C ALA A 586 -3.47 -4.15 15.60
N HIS A 587 -4.22 -4.24 14.50
CA HIS A 587 -5.50 -3.56 14.38
C HIS A 587 -6.53 -4.09 15.38
N CYS A 588 -6.66 -5.42 15.49
CA CYS A 588 -7.57 -6.08 16.42
C CYS A 588 -7.25 -5.77 17.88
N GLU A 589 -5.97 -5.77 18.25
CA GLU A 589 -5.53 -5.47 19.62
C GLU A 589 -5.87 -4.02 19.99
N ALA A 590 -5.60 -3.06 19.09
CA ALA A 590 -5.96 -1.66 19.29
C ALA A 590 -7.47 -1.45 19.40
N ALA A 591 -8.25 -2.09 18.51
CA ALA A 591 -9.70 -2.01 18.53
C ALA A 591 -10.29 -2.61 19.81
N ARG A 592 -9.81 -3.78 20.24
CA ARG A 592 -10.29 -4.48 21.44
C ARG A 592 -10.06 -3.66 22.70
N ASN A 593 -8.90 -3.02 22.84
CA ASN A 593 -8.60 -2.15 24.00
C ASN A 593 -9.47 -0.88 24.02
N ASN A 594 -10.10 -0.54 22.90
CA ASN A 594 -11.02 0.60 22.75
C ASN A 594 -12.47 0.14 22.52
N GLY A 595 -12.83 -1.07 22.99
CA GLY A 595 -14.22 -1.55 23.04
C GLY A 595 -14.79 -2.10 21.74
N THR A 596 -13.98 -2.30 20.70
CA THR A 596 -14.43 -2.84 19.40
C THR A 596 -13.89 -4.27 19.16
N ASP A 597 -14.78 -5.23 19.00
CA ASP A 597 -14.43 -6.65 18.80
C ASP A 597 -14.23 -7.00 17.31
N LEU A 598 -13.10 -6.59 16.73
CA LEU A 598 -12.75 -6.92 15.33
C LEU A 598 -12.21 -8.33 15.14
N TYR A 599 -11.64 -8.93 16.20
CA TYR A 599 -10.93 -10.20 16.10
C TYR A 599 -11.87 -11.41 15.91
N ARG A 600 -13.19 -11.23 16.09
CA ARG A 600 -14.19 -12.26 15.79
C ARG A 600 -14.82 -12.14 14.40
N LEU A 601 -14.35 -11.21 13.57
CA LEU A 601 -14.95 -10.97 12.25
C LEU A 601 -14.47 -11.95 11.18
N GLY A 602 -15.42 -12.39 10.35
CA GLY A 602 -15.16 -13.23 9.19
C GLY A 602 -14.34 -14.46 9.55
N ARG A 603 -13.29 -14.73 8.76
CA ARG A 603 -12.45 -15.93 8.89
C ARG A 603 -11.10 -15.66 9.58
N ILE A 604 -10.94 -14.54 10.28
CA ILE A 604 -9.65 -14.16 10.85
C ILE A 604 -9.10 -15.19 11.86
N GLN A 605 -9.95 -15.83 12.66
CA GLN A 605 -9.54 -16.89 13.58
C GLN A 605 -8.85 -18.06 12.84
N ALA A 606 -9.35 -18.44 11.66
CA ALA A 606 -8.78 -19.53 10.87
C ALA A 606 -7.35 -19.23 10.37
N MET A 607 -6.99 -17.94 10.20
CA MET A 607 -5.63 -17.55 9.80
C MET A 607 -4.58 -18.01 10.82
N PHE A 608 -4.90 -18.08 12.10
CA PHE A 608 -3.91 -18.40 13.13
C PHE A 608 -3.48 -19.88 13.11
N THR A 609 -4.34 -20.77 12.62
CA THR A 609 -4.11 -22.23 12.63
C THR A 609 -3.97 -22.83 11.22
N VAL A 610 -4.29 -22.10 10.15
CA VAL A 610 -4.13 -22.59 8.77
C VAL A 610 -2.72 -23.12 8.45
N PRO A 611 -1.59 -22.57 8.96
CA PRO A 611 -0.28 -23.14 8.69
C PRO A 611 -0.11 -24.57 9.22
N LEU A 612 -0.83 -24.96 10.30
CA LEU A 612 -0.79 -26.34 10.83
C LEU A 612 -1.37 -27.33 9.83
N ARG A 613 -2.45 -26.95 9.13
CA ARG A 613 -3.08 -27.78 8.09
C ARG A 613 -2.20 -27.90 6.85
N MET A 614 -1.40 -26.88 6.54
CA MET A 614 -0.52 -26.83 5.37
C MET A 614 0.83 -27.53 5.56
N ALA A 615 1.32 -27.62 6.80
CA ALA A 615 2.69 -28.03 7.04
C ALA A 615 3.01 -29.49 6.70
N GLN A 616 4.27 -29.73 6.40
CA GLN A 616 4.85 -31.07 6.31
C GLN A 616 4.73 -31.79 7.68
N PRO A 617 4.87 -33.12 7.74
CA PRO A 617 4.71 -33.89 8.98
C PRO A 617 5.61 -33.43 10.15
N ASN A 618 6.74 -32.77 9.89
CA ASN A 618 7.63 -32.17 10.90
C ASN A 618 7.25 -30.74 11.32
N LEU A 619 6.07 -30.26 10.92
CA LEU A 619 5.54 -28.90 11.14
C LEU A 619 6.33 -27.78 10.45
N VAL A 620 7.10 -28.10 9.41
CA VAL A 620 7.65 -27.09 8.48
C VAL A 620 6.61 -26.78 7.41
N PRO A 621 6.15 -25.52 7.27
CA PRO A 621 5.25 -25.13 6.21
C PRO A 621 5.92 -25.27 4.83
N PRO A 622 5.16 -25.54 3.75
CA PRO A 622 5.71 -25.44 2.41
C PRO A 622 6.18 -24.02 2.11
N SER A 623 7.15 -23.95 1.21
CA SER A 623 7.53 -22.74 0.51
C SER A 623 6.57 -22.56 -0.65
N LEU A 624 5.87 -21.43 -0.75
CA LEU A 624 4.95 -21.13 -1.85
C LEU A 624 5.11 -19.68 -2.30
N ASN A 625 5.19 -19.46 -3.61
CA ASN A 625 5.20 -18.13 -4.21
C ASN A 625 6.35 -17.25 -3.64
N ASP A 626 6.16 -15.93 -3.57
CA ASP A 626 7.11 -15.01 -2.93
C ASP A 626 7.18 -15.24 -1.40
N GLN A 627 7.87 -16.29 -0.95
CA GLN A 627 8.15 -16.60 0.45
C GLN A 627 9.56 -16.13 0.84
N GLY A 628 9.69 -15.48 2.01
CA GLY A 628 10.95 -14.87 2.43
C GLY A 628 11.98 -15.88 2.99
N TYR A 629 13.16 -15.38 3.36
CA TYR A 629 14.37 -16.14 3.75
C TYR A 629 14.29 -17.05 4.99
N LYS A 630 13.15 -17.13 5.70
CA LYS A 630 13.06 -17.86 6.98
C LYS A 630 12.41 -19.22 6.78
N ARG A 631 13.24 -20.25 6.88
CA ARG A 631 12.83 -21.66 6.89
C ARG A 631 12.84 -22.18 8.32
N GLY A 632 11.78 -22.87 8.71
CA GLY A 632 11.66 -23.44 10.04
C GLY A 632 10.26 -23.92 10.32
N ARG A 633 10.10 -24.54 11.49
CA ARG A 633 8.77 -24.94 11.96
C ARG A 633 7.85 -23.73 12.13
N ILE A 634 6.55 -23.98 12.11
CA ILE A 634 5.52 -22.97 12.38
C ILE A 634 5.86 -22.17 13.64
N GLY A 635 5.75 -20.84 13.52
CA GLY A 635 6.00 -19.93 14.63
C GLY A 635 4.92 -20.03 15.71
N THR A 636 5.31 -19.84 16.97
CA THR A 636 4.39 -20.01 18.11
C THR A 636 3.50 -18.78 18.35
N LEU A 637 3.83 -17.60 17.82
CA LEU A 637 3.08 -16.37 18.10
C LEU A 637 1.62 -16.46 17.65
N PRO A 638 1.29 -16.85 16.40
CA PRO A 638 -0.11 -16.99 16.01
C PRO A 638 -0.85 -18.01 16.88
N LEU A 639 -0.21 -19.12 17.23
CA LEU A 639 -0.83 -20.16 18.06
C LEU A 639 -1.06 -19.70 19.50
N GLU A 640 -0.13 -18.96 20.11
CA GLU A 640 -0.32 -18.39 21.46
C GLU A 640 -1.46 -17.37 21.46
N LEU A 641 -1.62 -16.57 20.40
CA LEU A 641 -2.75 -15.66 20.28
C LEU A 641 -4.06 -16.40 19.98
N ALA A 642 -4.04 -17.49 19.22
CA ALA A 642 -5.21 -18.33 19.00
C ALA A 642 -5.72 -18.91 20.33
N TRP A 643 -4.81 -19.41 21.15
CA TRP A 643 -5.12 -19.88 22.50
C TRP A 643 -5.61 -18.72 23.40
N ALA A 644 -4.90 -17.59 23.42
CA ALA A 644 -5.24 -16.48 24.29
C ALA A 644 -6.60 -15.84 23.95
N TRP A 645 -6.91 -15.66 22.68
CA TRP A 645 -8.08 -14.91 22.22
C TRP A 645 -9.33 -15.77 21.97
N TYR A 646 -9.15 -17.06 21.64
CA TYR A 646 -10.26 -17.94 21.25
C TYR A 646 -10.30 -19.28 22.00
N ASP A 647 -9.36 -19.53 22.91
CA ASP A 647 -9.24 -20.81 23.62
C ASP A 647 -9.15 -22.02 22.66
N ASP A 648 -8.46 -21.82 21.52
CA ASP A 648 -8.32 -22.82 20.45
C ASP A 648 -7.50 -24.03 20.90
N GLN A 649 -8.17 -25.19 20.98
CA GLN A 649 -7.59 -26.44 21.47
C GLN A 649 -6.52 -27.01 20.52
N THR A 650 -6.67 -26.78 19.21
CA THR A 650 -5.69 -27.23 18.21
C THR A 650 -4.39 -26.46 18.36
N ALA A 651 -4.49 -25.14 18.57
CA ALA A 651 -3.35 -24.29 18.84
C ALA A 651 -2.67 -24.66 20.17
N ALA A 652 -3.44 -24.90 21.24
CA ALA A 652 -2.91 -25.32 22.52
C ALA A 652 -2.14 -26.65 22.43
N GLY A 653 -2.72 -27.66 21.77
CA GLY A 653 -2.04 -28.93 21.48
C GLY A 653 -0.76 -28.73 20.68
N ALA A 654 -0.82 -27.96 19.59
CA ALA A 654 0.34 -27.68 18.74
C ALA A 654 1.46 -26.97 19.51
N LEU A 655 1.13 -26.02 20.38
CA LEU A 655 2.10 -25.34 21.24
C LEU A 655 2.81 -26.31 22.19
N ARG A 656 2.07 -27.20 22.86
CA ARG A 656 2.68 -28.23 23.71
C ARG A 656 3.66 -29.09 22.92
N HIS A 657 3.25 -29.57 21.73
CA HIS A 657 4.11 -30.36 20.87
C HIS A 657 5.37 -29.60 20.43
N LEU A 658 5.23 -28.32 20.03
CA LEU A 658 6.36 -27.49 19.63
C LEU A 658 7.32 -27.23 20.80
N TYR A 659 6.81 -26.94 22.00
CA TYR A 659 7.63 -26.71 23.18
C TYR A 659 8.34 -27.98 23.66
N ALA A 660 7.65 -29.12 23.67
CA ALA A 660 8.26 -30.41 23.97
C ALA A 660 9.36 -30.79 22.95
N SER A 661 9.24 -30.33 21.70
CA SER A 661 10.21 -30.58 20.63
C SER A 661 11.26 -29.47 20.45
N GLY A 662 11.42 -28.60 21.47
CA GLY A 662 12.54 -27.64 21.58
C GLY A 662 12.23 -26.20 21.16
N ALA A 663 11.00 -25.86 20.78
CA ALA A 663 10.62 -24.47 20.56
C ALA A 663 10.72 -23.68 21.88
N LYS A 664 11.18 -22.42 21.81
CA LYS A 664 11.27 -21.55 22.98
C LYS A 664 9.97 -20.77 23.13
N ARG A 665 9.31 -20.87 24.28
CA ARG A 665 8.17 -20.04 24.66
C ARG A 665 8.64 -18.62 24.98
N ARG A 666 8.60 -17.72 23.99
CA ARG A 666 9.14 -16.36 24.10
C ARG A 666 8.39 -15.34 23.22
N GLY A 667 8.40 -14.08 23.64
CA GLY A 667 7.86 -12.96 22.89
C GLY A 667 7.01 -12.03 23.75
N LEU A 668 6.90 -10.77 23.35
CA LEU A 668 6.16 -9.75 24.09
C LEU A 668 4.66 -10.05 24.22
N HIS A 669 4.07 -10.69 23.20
CA HIS A 669 2.66 -11.12 23.23
C HIS A 669 2.33 -12.03 24.42
N LEU A 670 3.29 -12.82 24.93
CA LEU A 670 3.09 -13.66 26.11
C LEU A 670 2.96 -12.85 27.40
N LEU A 671 3.65 -11.72 27.50
CA LEU A 671 3.50 -10.81 28.66
C LEU A 671 2.11 -10.17 28.67
N LYS A 672 1.61 -9.82 27.48
CA LYS A 672 0.29 -9.21 27.28
C LYS A 672 -0.85 -10.20 27.50
N HIS A 673 -0.77 -11.37 26.85
CA HIS A 673 -1.91 -12.27 26.63
C HIS A 673 -1.66 -13.72 27.07
N GLY A 674 -0.45 -14.07 27.52
CA GLY A 674 -0.07 -15.46 27.78
C GLY A 674 -0.96 -16.12 28.84
N LYS A 675 -1.46 -17.31 28.51
CA LYS A 675 -2.22 -18.19 29.39
C LYS A 675 -1.45 -19.47 29.71
N THR A 676 -1.79 -20.17 30.78
CA THR A 676 -1.31 -21.54 31.01
C THR A 676 -1.86 -22.47 29.93
N LEU A 677 -1.07 -23.46 29.50
CA LEU A 677 -1.53 -24.48 28.55
C LEU A 677 -2.16 -25.65 29.32
N PRO A 678 -3.32 -26.17 28.90
CA PRO A 678 -3.94 -27.34 29.52
C PRO A 678 -3.07 -28.60 29.38
N ASP A 679 -3.16 -29.55 30.30
CA ASP A 679 -2.33 -30.77 30.29
C ASP A 679 -2.88 -31.90 29.42
N ASN A 680 -4.19 -31.89 29.16
CA ASN A 680 -4.93 -32.94 28.45
C ASN A 680 -5.12 -32.65 26.95
N VAL A 681 -4.35 -31.73 26.36
CA VAL A 681 -4.40 -31.45 24.91
C VAL A 681 -3.28 -32.14 24.16
N ASN A 682 -3.64 -32.84 23.08
CA ASN A 682 -2.72 -33.52 22.19
C ASN A 682 -2.76 -32.91 20.80
N PHE A 683 -1.63 -32.89 20.12
CA PHE A 683 -1.55 -32.48 18.72
C PHE A 683 -1.50 -33.72 17.81
N PRO A 684 -2.55 -34.00 17.02
CA PRO A 684 -2.52 -35.11 16.09
C PRO A 684 -1.56 -34.81 14.93
N VAL A 685 -0.90 -35.85 14.40
CA VAL A 685 -0.11 -35.73 13.17
C VAL A 685 -1.06 -35.35 12.03
N PRO A 686 -0.77 -34.27 11.26
CA PRO A 686 -1.61 -33.87 10.13
C PRO A 686 -1.81 -35.01 9.13
N GLN A 687 -3.05 -35.31 8.78
CA GLN A 687 -3.42 -36.30 7.76
C GLN A 687 -3.45 -35.68 6.36
N SER A 688 -3.60 -36.49 5.30
CA SER A 688 -3.83 -35.97 3.95
C SER A 688 -5.05 -35.03 3.93
N VAL A 689 -4.96 -33.92 3.20
CA VAL A 689 -6.01 -32.89 3.16
C VAL A 689 -6.05 -32.17 1.80
N SER A 690 -7.26 -31.87 1.32
CA SER A 690 -7.50 -30.92 0.24
C SER A 690 -7.85 -29.55 0.81
N MET A 691 -7.20 -28.50 0.30
CA MET A 691 -7.41 -27.11 0.69
C MET A 691 -7.78 -26.29 -0.56
N PRO A 692 -9.06 -26.24 -0.97
CA PRO A 692 -9.49 -25.60 -2.21
C PRO A 692 -9.26 -24.09 -2.24
N GLY A 693 -9.41 -23.40 -1.11
CA GLY A 693 -9.11 -21.96 -1.03
C GLY A 693 -7.63 -21.70 -1.22
N ALA A 694 -6.77 -22.45 -0.52
CA ALA A 694 -5.32 -22.37 -0.72
C ALA A 694 -4.85 -23.00 -2.04
N GLY A 695 -5.72 -23.74 -2.74
CA GLY A 695 -5.44 -24.49 -3.95
C GLY A 695 -4.27 -25.46 -3.82
N LEU A 696 -4.29 -26.26 -2.75
CA LEU A 696 -3.24 -27.21 -2.40
C LEU A 696 -3.86 -28.56 -2.04
N ALA A 697 -3.41 -29.63 -2.68
CA ALA A 697 -3.69 -30.99 -2.25
C ALA A 697 -2.44 -31.55 -1.56
N ILE A 698 -2.60 -32.03 -0.33
CA ILE A 698 -1.49 -32.51 0.50
C ILE A 698 -1.73 -33.97 0.84
N LEU A 699 -0.84 -34.85 0.37
CA LEU A 699 -0.86 -36.28 0.62
C LEU A 699 0.20 -36.59 1.69
N ARG A 700 -0.17 -37.24 2.80
CA ARG A 700 0.73 -37.57 3.93
C ARG A 700 0.54 -39.01 4.36
N LEU A 701 1.62 -39.78 4.45
CA LEU A 701 1.63 -41.15 4.95
C LEU A 701 2.91 -41.42 5.76
N GLY A 702 2.86 -42.34 6.73
CA GLY A 702 4.05 -42.78 7.47
C GLY A 702 4.49 -41.87 8.64
N GLY A 703 3.64 -40.96 9.10
CA GLY A 703 3.91 -40.15 10.29
C GLY A 703 4.96 -39.05 10.07
N LYS A 704 5.69 -38.68 11.14
CA LYS A 704 6.59 -37.50 11.17
C LYS A 704 7.73 -37.55 10.14
N ASP A 705 8.31 -38.72 9.90
CA ASP A 705 9.41 -38.88 8.94
C ASP A 705 8.96 -39.53 7.62
N GLY A 706 7.66 -39.76 7.49
CA GLY A 706 7.04 -40.39 6.34
C GLY A 706 6.95 -39.47 5.13
N LEU A 707 6.43 -40.01 4.02
CA LEU A 707 6.33 -39.28 2.78
C LEU A 707 5.19 -38.27 2.81
N CYS A 708 5.46 -37.09 2.25
CA CYS A 708 4.44 -36.09 1.99
C CYS A 708 4.64 -35.46 0.61
N ALA A 709 3.61 -35.49 -0.22
CA ALA A 709 3.59 -34.88 -1.54
C ALA A 709 2.52 -33.78 -1.58
N MET A 710 2.88 -32.60 -2.09
CA MET A 710 1.96 -31.47 -2.21
C MET A 710 1.84 -31.06 -3.68
N LEU A 711 0.59 -30.96 -4.15
CA LEU A 711 0.26 -30.53 -5.50
C LEU A 711 -0.40 -29.15 -5.46
N GLU A 712 0.27 -28.15 -6.02
CA GLU A 712 -0.27 -26.79 -6.10
C GLU A 712 -1.10 -26.58 -7.37
N TYR A 713 -2.38 -26.26 -7.21
CA TYR A 713 -3.28 -26.00 -8.34
C TYR A 713 -4.04 -24.67 -8.25
N GLY A 714 -3.95 -23.92 -7.15
CA GLY A 714 -4.81 -22.76 -6.91
C GLY A 714 -4.66 -21.57 -7.86
N GLU A 715 -5.40 -20.51 -7.54
CA GLU A 715 -5.35 -19.24 -8.27
C GLU A 715 -3.98 -18.57 -8.25
N HIS A 716 -3.64 -17.76 -9.26
CA HIS A 716 -2.28 -17.20 -9.36
C HIS A 716 -1.73 -16.54 -8.07
N GLY A 717 -2.56 -15.88 -7.24
CA GLY A 717 -2.08 -15.18 -6.04
C GLY A 717 -1.56 -13.76 -6.34
N GLY A 718 -1.99 -13.17 -7.46
CA GLY A 718 -1.75 -11.76 -7.77
C GLY A 718 -0.29 -11.40 -8.02
N GLY A 719 0.19 -10.30 -7.42
CA GLY A 719 1.54 -9.77 -7.60
C GLY A 719 2.63 -10.64 -7.01
N HIS A 720 2.31 -11.46 -5.99
CA HIS A 720 3.24 -12.36 -5.32
C HIS A 720 3.25 -13.77 -5.87
N GLY A 721 2.24 -14.10 -6.69
CA GLY A 721 2.10 -15.35 -7.40
C GLY A 721 3.25 -15.70 -8.34
N HIS A 722 3.60 -16.97 -8.39
CA HIS A 722 4.57 -17.55 -9.32
C HIS A 722 3.87 -18.24 -10.52
N PRO A 723 4.58 -18.37 -11.67
CA PRO A 723 4.08 -19.06 -12.86
C PRO A 723 4.37 -20.58 -12.77
N ASP A 724 3.76 -21.26 -11.81
CA ASP A 724 4.19 -22.57 -11.30
C ASP A 724 3.05 -23.58 -11.08
N ARG A 725 1.93 -23.43 -11.81
CA ARG A 725 0.78 -24.32 -11.63
C ARG A 725 1.19 -25.77 -11.83
N LEU A 726 0.58 -26.63 -11.01
CA LEU A 726 0.86 -28.05 -10.88
C LEU A 726 2.27 -28.38 -10.40
N GLN A 727 2.93 -27.47 -9.67
CA GLN A 727 4.21 -27.78 -9.04
C GLN A 727 4.07 -28.87 -7.95
N LEU A 728 5.12 -29.67 -7.83
CA LEU A 728 5.27 -30.70 -6.80
C LEU A 728 6.23 -30.23 -5.72
N ILE A 729 5.80 -30.35 -4.46
CA ILE A 729 6.68 -30.28 -3.30
C ILE A 729 6.74 -31.67 -2.66
N LEU A 730 7.93 -32.23 -2.50
CA LEU A 730 8.14 -33.57 -1.94
C LEU A 730 8.91 -33.49 -0.62
N TYR A 731 8.44 -34.24 0.37
CA TYR A 731 9.02 -34.40 1.70
C TYR A 731 9.21 -35.88 2.03
N GLY A 732 10.33 -36.20 2.68
CA GLY A 732 10.65 -37.53 3.20
C GLY A 732 11.92 -37.50 4.04
N LEU A 733 12.15 -38.53 4.85
CA LEU A 733 13.33 -38.64 5.72
C LEU A 733 13.53 -37.42 6.65
N GLY A 734 12.43 -36.85 7.14
CA GLY A 734 12.52 -35.71 8.06
C GLY A 734 12.69 -34.34 7.39
N GLN A 735 12.88 -34.25 6.06
CA GLN A 735 13.23 -33.02 5.33
C GLN A 735 12.47 -32.80 4.01
N THR A 736 12.42 -31.55 3.54
CA THR A 736 11.88 -31.23 2.21
C THR A 736 12.91 -31.63 1.14
N LEU A 737 12.56 -32.62 0.32
CA LEU A 737 13.41 -33.19 -0.72
C LEU A 737 13.32 -32.38 -2.01
N CYS A 738 12.11 -32.05 -2.47
CA CYS A 738 11.91 -31.24 -3.67
C CYS A 738 11.15 -29.97 -3.27
N PRO A 739 11.83 -28.89 -2.84
CA PRO A 739 11.17 -27.67 -2.40
C PRO A 739 10.75 -26.79 -3.59
N ASP A 740 9.82 -25.87 -3.35
CA ASP A 740 9.76 -24.59 -4.07
C ASP A 740 10.96 -23.73 -3.61
N LEU A 741 11.62 -23.05 -4.55
CA LEU A 741 12.81 -22.26 -4.27
C LEU A 741 12.55 -20.90 -3.60
N GLU A 742 11.28 -20.53 -3.42
CA GLU A 742 10.84 -19.26 -2.83
C GLU A 742 11.26 -18.05 -3.68
N THR A 743 11.52 -16.90 -3.03
CA THR A 743 12.09 -15.71 -3.68
C THR A 743 13.35 -15.20 -2.99
N THR A 744 14.15 -14.46 -3.76
CA THR A 744 15.20 -13.57 -3.23
C THR A 744 14.70 -12.12 -3.06
N GLY A 745 15.60 -11.20 -2.73
CA GLY A 745 15.29 -9.77 -2.69
C GLY A 745 14.97 -9.26 -4.09
N TYR A 746 13.88 -8.53 -4.25
CA TYR A 746 13.40 -8.01 -5.54
C TYR A 746 14.35 -6.97 -6.15
N GLY A 747 15.28 -6.44 -5.36
CA GLY A 747 16.27 -5.47 -5.82
C GLY A 747 17.38 -6.05 -6.69
N VAL A 748 17.40 -7.37 -6.95
CA VAL A 748 18.38 -8.04 -7.83
C VAL A 748 17.71 -8.77 -9.00
N PRO A 749 18.36 -8.85 -10.18
CA PRO A 749 17.78 -9.50 -11.37
C PRO A 749 17.36 -10.96 -11.16
N LEU A 750 18.01 -11.66 -10.22
CA LEU A 750 17.76 -13.07 -9.93
C LEU A 750 16.31 -13.34 -9.49
N HIS A 751 15.64 -12.36 -8.85
CA HIS A 751 14.23 -12.47 -8.48
C HIS A 751 13.34 -12.72 -9.72
N SER A 752 13.40 -11.82 -10.71
CA SER A 752 12.51 -11.90 -11.88
C SER A 752 13.03 -12.80 -12.99
N ARG A 753 14.34 -13.08 -13.04
CA ARG A 753 14.95 -13.89 -14.10
C ARG A 753 15.13 -15.37 -13.75
N TRP A 754 15.00 -15.74 -12.47
CA TRP A 754 15.08 -17.14 -12.05
C TRP A 754 13.97 -17.51 -11.08
N TYR A 755 13.98 -16.99 -9.84
CA TYR A 755 13.05 -17.45 -8.79
C TYR A 755 11.58 -17.35 -9.18
N LYS A 756 11.20 -16.30 -9.90
CA LYS A 756 9.82 -16.09 -10.38
C LYS A 756 9.60 -16.57 -11.82
N THR A 757 10.12 -17.75 -12.16
CA THR A 757 10.03 -18.35 -13.50
C THR A 757 9.68 -19.84 -13.41
N SER A 758 8.99 -20.38 -14.41
CA SER A 758 8.57 -21.78 -14.42
C SER A 758 9.75 -22.77 -14.34
N PRO A 759 10.90 -22.55 -15.01
CA PRO A 759 12.08 -23.40 -14.85
C PRO A 759 12.68 -23.45 -13.44
N ALA A 760 12.32 -22.54 -12.54
CA ALA A 760 12.73 -22.58 -11.13
C ALA A 760 11.88 -23.51 -10.26
N HIS A 761 10.76 -24.05 -10.78
CA HIS A 761 9.80 -24.87 -10.05
C HIS A 761 9.78 -26.32 -10.53
N ASN A 762 9.21 -27.23 -9.75
CA ASN A 762 9.11 -28.65 -10.10
C ASN A 762 7.88 -28.90 -10.97
N THR A 763 7.87 -28.33 -12.18
CA THR A 763 6.77 -28.37 -13.15
C THR A 763 7.30 -28.40 -14.59
N VAL A 764 6.41 -28.29 -15.58
CA VAL A 764 6.74 -28.28 -17.01
C VAL A 764 6.77 -26.87 -17.59
N THR A 765 7.55 -26.71 -18.66
CA THR A 765 7.49 -25.56 -19.55
C THR A 765 7.25 -25.95 -21.00
N ILE A 766 6.65 -25.04 -21.77
CA ILE A 766 6.31 -25.25 -23.18
C ILE A 766 6.96 -24.15 -24.02
N GLY A 767 7.76 -24.56 -25.01
CA GLY A 767 8.53 -23.66 -25.86
C GLY A 767 9.58 -22.86 -25.08
N SER A 768 10.10 -23.40 -23.97
CA SER A 768 11.02 -22.70 -23.06
C SER A 768 10.47 -21.40 -22.45
N ARG A 769 9.15 -21.28 -22.32
CA ARG A 769 8.45 -20.08 -21.80
C ARG A 769 7.90 -20.29 -20.39
N ASN A 770 7.77 -19.20 -19.65
CA ASN A 770 6.99 -19.19 -18.41
C ASN A 770 5.51 -19.46 -18.67
N GLN A 771 4.86 -20.12 -17.73
CA GLN A 771 3.40 -20.17 -17.65
C GLN A 771 2.84 -18.75 -17.57
N SER A 772 1.64 -18.56 -18.13
CA SER A 772 0.84 -17.35 -17.93
C SER A 772 0.32 -17.28 -16.48
N LYS A 773 -0.21 -16.12 -16.07
CA LYS A 773 -0.94 -16.03 -14.81
C LYS A 773 -2.21 -16.88 -14.91
N ALA A 774 -2.14 -18.10 -14.40
CA ALA A 774 -3.17 -19.11 -14.55
C ALA A 774 -3.66 -19.61 -13.20
N SER A 775 -4.88 -20.14 -13.22
CA SER A 775 -5.45 -20.94 -12.14
C SER A 775 -5.57 -22.39 -12.62
N GLY A 776 -5.46 -23.33 -11.70
CA GLY A 776 -5.83 -24.72 -11.91
C GLY A 776 -7.10 -25.09 -11.15
N ARG A 777 -7.53 -26.33 -11.31
CA ARG A 777 -8.63 -26.94 -10.56
C ARG A 777 -8.27 -28.36 -10.15
N LEU A 778 -8.75 -28.75 -8.98
CA LEU A 778 -8.66 -30.13 -8.52
C LEU A 778 -9.67 -30.98 -9.29
N LEU A 779 -9.22 -32.10 -9.85
CA LEU A 779 -10.05 -33.11 -10.51
C LEU A 779 -10.48 -34.19 -9.54
N GLY A 780 -9.66 -34.47 -8.52
CA GLY A 780 -9.93 -35.54 -7.59
C GLY A 780 -8.96 -35.55 -6.41
N PHE A 781 -9.44 -36.03 -5.27
CA PHE A 781 -8.66 -36.25 -4.05
C PHE A 781 -9.24 -37.42 -3.28
N GLU A 782 -8.44 -38.45 -3.04
CA GLU A 782 -8.85 -39.68 -2.37
C GLU A 782 -7.80 -40.16 -1.38
N THR A 783 -8.26 -40.85 -0.34
CA THR A 783 -7.41 -41.48 0.67
C THR A 783 -7.94 -42.87 0.98
N GLY A 784 -7.05 -43.85 1.11
CA GLY A 784 -7.39 -45.20 1.54
C GLY A 784 -6.43 -45.73 2.60
N GLY A 785 -6.62 -46.98 3.01
CA GLY A 785 -5.77 -47.66 3.99
C GLY A 785 -4.35 -47.84 3.47
N GLY A 786 -3.46 -46.87 3.73
CA GLY A 786 -2.05 -46.90 3.34
C GLY A 786 -1.71 -46.20 2.02
N TRP A 787 -2.66 -45.50 1.39
CA TRP A 787 -2.42 -44.73 0.17
C TRP A 787 -3.24 -43.42 0.13
N ALA A 788 -2.78 -42.45 -0.66
CA ALA A 788 -3.51 -41.20 -0.93
C ALA A 788 -3.23 -40.72 -2.36
N ALA A 789 -4.22 -40.14 -3.02
CA ALA A 789 -4.10 -39.72 -4.41
C ALA A 789 -4.74 -38.34 -4.65
N ALA A 790 -4.19 -37.58 -5.59
CA ALA A 790 -4.75 -36.30 -6.02
C ALA A 790 -4.47 -36.06 -7.51
N ALA A 791 -5.42 -35.44 -8.20
CA ALA A 791 -5.26 -35.04 -9.59
C ALA A 791 -5.74 -33.60 -9.77
N ALA A 792 -4.99 -32.80 -10.52
CA ALA A 792 -5.37 -31.43 -10.85
C ALA A 792 -4.97 -31.06 -12.27
N GLU A 793 -5.63 -30.06 -12.84
CA GLU A 793 -5.34 -29.57 -14.19
C GLU A 793 -5.34 -28.05 -14.28
N THR A 794 -4.67 -27.54 -15.31
CA THR A 794 -4.79 -26.14 -15.75
C THR A 794 -4.78 -26.07 -17.29
N PRO A 795 -5.86 -25.57 -17.92
CA PRO A 795 -5.91 -25.31 -19.35
C PRO A 795 -5.46 -23.88 -19.71
N GLN A 796 -5.02 -23.09 -18.73
CA GLN A 796 -4.76 -21.65 -18.88
C GLN A 796 -3.28 -21.29 -18.82
N ALA A 797 -2.42 -22.20 -18.35
CA ALA A 797 -0.98 -21.95 -18.19
C ALA A 797 -0.30 -21.60 -19.52
N TYR A 798 -0.69 -22.28 -20.61
CA TYR A 798 -0.22 -22.01 -21.96
C TYR A 798 -1.39 -22.04 -22.94
N LYS A 799 -1.49 -21.03 -23.81
CA LYS A 799 -2.55 -20.96 -24.83
C LYS A 799 -2.47 -22.18 -25.77
N GLY A 800 -3.56 -22.92 -25.89
CA GLY A 800 -3.65 -24.12 -26.76
C GLY A 800 -3.12 -25.40 -26.12
N TRP A 801 -2.82 -25.38 -24.82
CA TRP A 801 -2.31 -26.54 -24.08
C TRP A 801 -3.10 -26.79 -22.80
N VAL A 802 -3.20 -28.07 -22.43
CA VAL A 802 -3.76 -28.53 -21.17
C VAL A 802 -2.67 -29.27 -20.41
N LEU A 803 -2.47 -28.86 -19.16
CA LEU A 803 -1.58 -29.51 -18.22
C LEU A 803 -2.43 -30.28 -17.20
N ARG A 804 -2.14 -31.55 -16.97
CA ARG A 804 -2.77 -32.36 -15.91
C ARG A 804 -1.70 -33.13 -15.15
N ARG A 805 -1.77 -33.12 -13.83
CA ARG A 805 -0.84 -33.86 -12.97
C ARG A 805 -1.61 -34.68 -11.95
N SER A 806 -1.32 -35.97 -11.92
CA SER A 806 -1.90 -36.92 -10.98
C SER A 806 -0.79 -37.53 -10.13
N LEU A 807 -1.03 -37.59 -8.83
CA LEU A 807 -0.11 -38.12 -7.82
C LEU A 807 -0.77 -39.29 -7.10
N PHE A 808 0.00 -40.36 -6.87
CA PHE A 808 -0.39 -41.50 -6.05
C PHE A 808 0.70 -41.81 -5.03
N LEU A 809 0.40 -41.59 -3.75
CA LEU A 809 1.33 -41.74 -2.64
C LEU A 809 1.02 -43.01 -1.86
N THR A 810 2.07 -43.78 -1.54
CA THR A 810 2.03 -44.86 -0.54
C THR A 810 3.01 -44.56 0.60
N GLY A 811 3.12 -45.45 1.58
CA GLY A 811 4.13 -45.33 2.63
C GLY A 811 5.58 -45.39 2.13
N ASN A 812 5.82 -45.92 0.92
CA ASN A 812 7.16 -46.24 0.43
C ASN A 812 7.56 -45.50 -0.85
N TYR A 813 6.59 -45.05 -1.65
CA TYR A 813 6.85 -44.40 -2.94
C TYR A 813 5.77 -43.40 -3.33
N LEU A 814 6.12 -42.51 -4.26
CA LEU A 814 5.21 -41.62 -4.97
C LEU A 814 5.22 -41.96 -6.45
N ILE A 815 4.06 -42.03 -7.09
CA ILE A 815 3.91 -42.02 -8.55
C ILE A 815 3.40 -40.66 -8.98
N ASP A 816 4.00 -40.11 -10.03
CA ASP A 816 3.71 -38.82 -10.64
C ASP A 816 3.48 -39.02 -12.13
N CYS A 817 2.27 -38.75 -12.59
CA CYS A 817 1.92 -38.74 -14.00
C CYS A 817 1.59 -37.30 -14.38
N PHE A 818 2.47 -36.67 -15.16
CA PHE A 818 2.26 -35.33 -15.70
C PHE A 818 1.93 -35.43 -17.19
N GLU A 819 0.65 -35.29 -17.51
CA GLU A 819 0.12 -35.26 -18.87
C GLU A 819 0.17 -33.82 -19.43
N VAL A 820 0.75 -33.68 -20.61
CA VAL A 820 0.85 -32.41 -21.34
C VAL A 820 0.28 -32.63 -22.73
N THR A 821 -0.77 -31.90 -23.09
CA THR A 821 -1.46 -32.05 -24.38
C THR A 821 -1.66 -30.69 -25.02
N GLY A 822 -1.24 -30.55 -26.27
CA GLY A 822 -1.27 -29.32 -27.04
C GLY A 822 -1.89 -29.47 -28.41
N SER A 823 -2.23 -28.34 -29.02
CA SER A 823 -2.75 -28.28 -30.39
C SER A 823 -1.67 -28.43 -31.48
N SER A 824 -0.39 -28.33 -31.14
CA SER A 824 0.75 -28.40 -32.06
C SER A 824 2.00 -28.88 -31.34
N GLU A 825 3.00 -29.39 -32.09
CA GLU A 825 4.29 -29.77 -31.50
C GLU A 825 5.07 -28.57 -30.98
N ASP A 826 5.73 -28.74 -29.82
CA ASP A 826 6.66 -27.76 -29.25
C ASP A 826 7.68 -28.48 -28.35
N VAL A 827 8.65 -27.74 -27.79
CA VAL A 827 9.61 -28.23 -26.80
C VAL A 827 8.96 -28.25 -25.42
N LEU A 828 8.95 -29.42 -24.79
CA LEU A 828 8.43 -29.65 -23.46
C LEU A 828 9.60 -29.97 -22.53
N ASP A 829 9.86 -29.08 -21.57
CA ASP A 829 10.88 -29.31 -20.53
C ASP A 829 10.21 -29.56 -19.19
N TRP A 830 10.45 -30.74 -18.61
CA TRP A 830 10.05 -31.09 -17.25
C TRP A 830 11.25 -30.92 -16.31
N PHE A 831 11.04 -30.24 -15.18
CA PHE A 831 12.10 -29.94 -14.22
C PHE A 831 11.87 -30.56 -12.85
N LEU A 832 12.94 -31.02 -12.22
CA LEU A 832 12.97 -31.43 -10.82
C LEU A 832 14.30 -31.05 -10.18
N ARG A 833 14.25 -30.66 -8.91
CA ARG A 833 15.45 -30.37 -8.11
C ARG A 833 15.32 -30.95 -6.70
N ALA A 834 16.45 -31.36 -6.15
CA ALA A 834 16.58 -31.83 -4.78
C ALA A 834 17.98 -31.51 -4.24
N PRO A 835 18.16 -31.44 -2.91
CA PRO A 835 19.48 -31.19 -2.33
C PRO A 835 20.41 -32.39 -2.56
N GLY A 836 21.71 -32.13 -2.63
CA GLY A 836 22.74 -33.18 -2.74
C GLY A 836 23.32 -33.35 -4.14
N GLY A 837 24.19 -34.37 -4.26
CA GLY A 837 24.74 -34.79 -5.55
C GLY A 837 23.69 -35.53 -6.36
N LEU A 838 23.69 -35.37 -7.69
CA LEU A 838 22.76 -36.03 -8.61
C LEU A 838 23.57 -36.89 -9.57
N ALA A 839 23.17 -38.16 -9.73
CA ALA A 839 23.73 -39.09 -10.70
C ALA A 839 22.63 -39.64 -11.61
N LEU A 840 22.92 -39.78 -12.91
CA LEU A 840 22.01 -40.38 -13.88
C LEU A 840 22.40 -41.86 -14.12
N SER A 841 21.44 -42.70 -14.48
CA SER A 841 21.71 -44.07 -14.96
C SER A 841 22.09 -44.13 -16.44
N LEU A 842 22.31 -42.97 -17.06
CA LEU A 842 22.67 -42.80 -18.46
C LEU A 842 24.11 -42.26 -18.55
N PRO A 843 24.84 -42.50 -19.65
CA PRO A 843 26.07 -41.78 -19.92
C PRO A 843 25.84 -40.26 -19.87
N GLU A 844 26.77 -39.54 -19.24
CA GLU A 844 26.70 -38.09 -19.06
C GLU A 844 27.72 -37.43 -19.99
N ASP A 845 27.30 -37.12 -21.21
CA ASP A 845 28.09 -36.33 -22.16
C ASP A 845 27.82 -34.84 -21.93
N THR A 846 28.85 -34.00 -22.10
CA THR A 846 28.68 -32.54 -22.08
C THR A 846 27.80 -32.11 -23.25
N ILE A 847 26.74 -31.37 -22.96
CA ILE A 847 25.81 -30.82 -23.95
C ILE A 847 26.11 -29.34 -24.13
N GLU A 848 26.55 -28.97 -25.33
CA GLU A 848 26.66 -27.58 -25.75
C GLU A 848 25.33 -27.10 -26.33
N GLU A 849 24.63 -26.25 -25.60
CA GLU A 849 23.36 -25.64 -26.00
C GLU A 849 23.41 -24.13 -25.78
N GLU A 850 23.07 -23.34 -26.80
CA GLU A 850 22.85 -21.90 -26.61
C GLU A 850 21.53 -21.69 -25.87
N PRO A 851 21.51 -20.95 -24.73
CA PRO A 851 20.32 -20.80 -23.94
C PRO A 851 19.23 -20.02 -24.70
N PRO A 852 18.00 -20.55 -24.85
CA PRO A 852 16.95 -19.92 -25.65
C PRO A 852 16.48 -18.56 -25.08
N ASN A 853 16.78 -18.26 -23.81
CA ASN A 853 16.49 -16.99 -23.17
C ASN A 853 17.31 -16.78 -21.90
N LYS A 854 17.15 -15.59 -21.29
CA LYS A 854 17.87 -15.19 -20.06
C LYS A 854 17.57 -16.06 -18.83
N THR A 855 16.44 -16.77 -18.80
CA THR A 855 16.12 -17.71 -17.71
C THR A 855 16.91 -19.00 -17.90
N TYR A 856 16.91 -19.55 -19.12
CA TYR A 856 17.68 -20.76 -19.44
C TYR A 856 19.19 -20.55 -19.37
N ALA A 857 19.66 -19.31 -19.51
CA ALA A 857 21.07 -18.97 -19.29
C ALA A 857 21.56 -19.20 -17.84
N TYR A 858 20.66 -19.45 -16.88
CA TYR A 858 21.02 -19.89 -15.53
C TYR A 858 21.25 -21.40 -15.42
N LEU A 859 20.92 -22.17 -16.46
CA LEU A 859 21.25 -23.59 -16.56
C LEU A 859 22.67 -23.68 -17.13
N THR A 860 23.63 -24.13 -16.32
CA THR A 860 25.03 -24.27 -16.70
C THR A 860 25.49 -25.70 -16.49
N GLU A 861 26.64 -26.09 -17.05
CA GLU A 861 27.21 -27.45 -16.89
C GLU A 861 26.17 -28.53 -17.27
N LEU A 862 25.62 -28.44 -18.48
CA LEU A 862 24.64 -29.40 -18.99
C LEU A 862 25.35 -30.70 -19.34
N GLU A 863 24.99 -31.77 -18.65
CA GLU A 863 25.56 -33.11 -18.80
C GLU A 863 24.44 -34.14 -18.89
N GLY A 864 24.47 -35.01 -19.90
CA GLY A 864 23.39 -35.98 -20.10
C GLY A 864 23.39 -36.65 -21.47
N GLY A 865 22.22 -37.16 -21.86
CA GLY A 865 22.08 -37.93 -23.10
C GLY A 865 20.64 -38.16 -23.53
N LYS A 866 20.45 -38.84 -24.66
CA LYS A 866 19.13 -39.24 -25.16
C LYS A 866 18.86 -40.71 -24.88
N THR A 867 17.61 -41.04 -24.57
CA THR A 867 17.17 -42.42 -24.36
C THR A 867 15.75 -42.64 -24.90
N GLY A 868 15.48 -43.87 -25.33
CA GLY A 868 14.12 -44.38 -25.55
C GLY A 868 13.65 -45.32 -24.43
N ASP A 869 14.56 -45.74 -23.56
CA ASP A 869 14.34 -46.70 -22.49
C ASP A 869 14.19 -46.01 -21.14
N GLN A 870 13.52 -46.70 -20.20
CA GLN A 870 13.44 -46.27 -18.80
C GLN A 870 14.83 -45.92 -18.25
N TRP A 871 14.89 -44.87 -17.44
CA TRP A 871 16.11 -44.41 -16.79
C TRP A 871 15.82 -43.94 -15.36
N SER A 872 16.87 -43.67 -14.60
CA SER A 872 16.75 -43.15 -13.24
C SER A 872 17.73 -42.02 -12.95
N ALA A 873 17.32 -41.16 -12.01
CA ALA A 873 18.12 -40.12 -11.39
C ALA A 873 18.15 -40.35 -9.88
N THR A 874 19.35 -40.35 -9.29
CA THR A 874 19.52 -40.57 -7.85
C THR A 874 20.21 -39.38 -7.19
N TRP A 875 19.57 -38.82 -6.18
CA TRP A 875 20.13 -37.81 -5.31
C TRP A 875 20.68 -38.42 -4.02
N THR A 876 21.93 -38.11 -3.69
CA THR A 876 22.55 -38.53 -2.42
C THR A 876 22.32 -37.46 -1.35
N LEU A 877 21.54 -37.81 -0.33
CA LEU A 877 21.14 -36.95 0.78
C LEU A 877 22.08 -37.15 1.97
N ARG A 878 22.48 -36.05 2.64
CA ARG A 878 23.44 -36.09 3.76
C ARG A 878 22.80 -35.72 5.11
N ASP A 879 22.17 -34.55 5.17
CA ASP A 879 21.54 -34.03 6.39
C ASP A 879 20.04 -33.81 6.15
N PRO A 880 19.19 -33.87 7.20
CA PRO A 880 19.49 -34.32 8.57
C PRO A 880 19.53 -35.84 8.71
N VAL A 881 19.09 -36.58 7.68
CA VAL A 881 19.10 -38.05 7.64
C VAL A 881 19.75 -38.48 6.33
N PRO A 882 20.88 -39.23 6.37
CA PRO A 882 21.48 -39.78 5.17
C PRO A 882 20.56 -40.78 4.47
N GLY A 883 20.52 -40.70 3.14
CA GLY A 883 19.67 -41.56 2.34
C GLY A 883 19.73 -41.21 0.86
N THR A 884 18.82 -41.79 0.10
CA THR A 884 18.69 -41.53 -1.33
C THR A 884 17.27 -41.10 -1.67
N LEU A 885 17.18 -40.25 -2.69
CA LEU A 885 15.96 -40.08 -3.47
C LEU A 885 16.28 -40.64 -4.85
N THR A 886 15.66 -41.77 -5.24
CA THR A 886 15.71 -42.24 -6.62
C THR A 886 14.39 -41.90 -7.31
N MET A 887 14.48 -41.23 -8.45
CA MET A 887 13.39 -41.10 -9.40
C MET A 887 13.64 -42.01 -10.60
N THR A 888 12.71 -42.91 -10.91
CA THR A 888 12.70 -43.74 -12.11
C THR A 888 11.63 -43.23 -13.06
N MET A 889 11.97 -42.93 -14.32
CA MET A 889 11.04 -42.32 -15.29
C MET A 889 10.93 -43.13 -16.58
N ALA A 890 9.70 -43.25 -17.08
CA ALA A 890 9.44 -43.79 -18.41
C ALA A 890 9.97 -42.83 -19.49
N ALA A 891 10.76 -43.34 -20.42
CA ALA A 891 11.14 -42.60 -21.62
C ALA A 891 10.21 -42.90 -22.79
N VAL A 892 10.24 -41.99 -23.76
CA VAL A 892 9.77 -42.24 -25.14
C VAL A 892 10.94 -41.96 -26.08
N PRO A 893 10.98 -42.53 -27.30
CA PRO A 893 12.08 -42.32 -28.24
C PRO A 893 12.44 -40.84 -28.41
N GLY A 894 13.73 -40.53 -28.22
CA GLY A 894 14.24 -39.16 -28.34
C GLY A 894 14.09 -38.30 -27.08
N THR A 895 13.72 -38.88 -25.93
CA THR A 895 13.75 -38.17 -24.64
C THR A 895 15.18 -37.77 -24.31
N GLU A 896 15.41 -36.48 -24.10
CA GLU A 896 16.70 -35.95 -23.66
C GLU A 896 16.67 -35.74 -22.15
N VAL A 897 17.69 -36.23 -21.46
CA VAL A 897 17.80 -36.19 -19.99
C VAL A 897 19.09 -35.47 -19.64
N VAL A 898 18.97 -34.36 -18.92
CA VAL A 898 20.09 -33.48 -18.60
C VAL A 898 20.15 -33.19 -17.12
N ARG A 899 21.31 -33.44 -16.50
CA ARG A 899 21.71 -32.83 -15.25
C ARG A 899 22.37 -31.48 -15.56
N CYS A 900 22.00 -30.44 -14.83
CA CYS A 900 22.61 -29.12 -14.94
C CYS A 900 22.76 -28.47 -13.57
N ARG A 901 23.56 -27.40 -13.50
CA ARG A 901 23.65 -26.51 -12.34
C ARG A 901 22.72 -25.32 -12.55
N ALA A 902 21.97 -24.97 -11.51
CA ALA A 902 21.13 -23.78 -11.51
C ALA A 902 21.07 -23.15 -10.10
N PRO A 903 20.69 -21.87 -9.96
CA PRO A 903 20.56 -21.25 -8.64
C PRO A 903 19.57 -22.04 -7.77
N GLY A 904 20.03 -22.51 -6.62
CA GLY A 904 19.20 -23.22 -5.65
C GLY A 904 18.50 -22.25 -4.71
N LEU A 905 18.34 -22.68 -3.46
CA LEU A 905 17.82 -21.86 -2.39
C LEU A 905 18.72 -20.62 -2.16
N THR A 906 18.12 -19.45 -1.92
CA THR A 906 18.87 -18.18 -1.80
C THR A 906 20.01 -18.27 -0.78
N GLY A 907 21.21 -17.80 -1.19
CA GLY A 907 22.42 -17.80 -0.37
C GLY A 907 23.13 -19.15 -0.27
N GLN A 908 22.63 -20.18 -0.96
CA GLN A 908 23.35 -21.46 -1.14
C GLN A 908 24.09 -21.50 -2.48
N PRO A 909 25.09 -22.38 -2.63
CA PRO A 909 25.67 -22.69 -3.95
C PRO A 909 24.60 -23.17 -4.94
N PRO A 910 24.87 -23.11 -6.26
CA PRO A 910 24.00 -23.74 -7.26
C PRO A 910 23.68 -25.20 -6.92
N TRP A 911 22.49 -25.65 -7.28
CA TRP A 911 22.02 -27.01 -7.09
C TRP A 911 22.08 -27.79 -8.39
N HIS A 912 22.21 -29.11 -8.30
CA HIS A 912 21.89 -29.95 -9.44
C HIS A 912 20.39 -29.93 -9.71
N THR A 913 20.03 -29.61 -10.94
CA THR A 913 18.67 -29.57 -11.45
C THR A 913 18.58 -30.54 -12.62
N LEU A 914 17.55 -31.38 -12.61
CA LEU A 914 17.23 -32.30 -13.68
C LEU A 914 16.28 -31.61 -14.67
N ARG A 915 16.61 -31.67 -15.95
CA ARG A 915 15.75 -31.27 -17.08
C ARG A 915 15.50 -32.49 -17.96
N VAL A 916 14.23 -32.79 -18.21
CA VAL A 916 13.82 -33.83 -19.17
C VAL A 916 13.09 -33.15 -20.32
N ARG A 917 13.66 -33.27 -21.52
CA ARG A 917 13.18 -32.57 -22.72
C ARG A 917 12.57 -33.54 -23.72
N ARG A 918 11.42 -33.16 -24.27
CA ARG A 918 10.75 -33.84 -25.38
C ARG A 918 10.27 -32.80 -26.40
N ARG A 919 10.17 -33.19 -27.68
CA ARG A 919 9.53 -32.37 -28.72
C ARG A 919 8.32 -33.14 -29.26
N THR A 920 7.12 -32.67 -28.95
CA THR A 920 5.87 -33.34 -29.34
C THR A 920 4.66 -32.46 -29.02
N ALA A 921 3.49 -32.77 -29.57
CA ALA A 921 2.21 -32.15 -29.22
C ALA A 921 1.57 -32.78 -27.98
N ALA A 922 1.92 -34.02 -27.63
CA ALA A 922 1.35 -34.69 -26.46
C ALA A 922 2.35 -35.68 -25.83
N THR A 923 2.46 -35.66 -24.50
CA THR A 923 3.29 -36.62 -23.78
C THR A 923 2.83 -36.83 -22.35
N ARG A 924 3.29 -37.93 -21.75
CA ARG A 924 3.16 -38.22 -20.32
C ARG A 924 4.54 -38.38 -19.70
N PHE A 925 4.87 -37.52 -18.74
CA PHE A 925 6.04 -37.74 -17.88
C PHE A 925 5.58 -38.60 -16.70
N VAL A 926 5.93 -39.89 -16.72
CA VAL A 926 5.56 -40.85 -15.67
C VAL A 926 6.80 -41.16 -14.86
N ALA A 927 6.79 -40.79 -13.58
CA ALA A 927 7.91 -40.96 -12.66
C ALA A 927 7.50 -41.67 -11.37
N VAL A 928 8.38 -42.52 -10.87
CA VAL A 928 8.27 -43.17 -9.56
C VAL A 928 9.40 -42.68 -8.67
N TYR A 929 9.06 -42.13 -7.51
CA TYR A 929 10.00 -41.66 -6.51
C TYR A 929 10.05 -42.67 -5.36
N GLN A 930 11.24 -43.17 -5.08
CA GLN A 930 11.53 -44.01 -3.93
C GLN A 930 12.51 -43.26 -3.05
N VAL A 931 12.23 -43.26 -1.74
CA VAL A 931 13.01 -42.53 -0.75
C VAL A 931 13.51 -43.53 0.27
N GLU A 932 14.80 -43.83 0.22
CA GLU A 932 15.40 -44.87 1.05
C GLU A 932 16.31 -44.27 2.13
N LYS A 933 16.18 -44.79 3.35
CA LYS A 933 17.22 -44.62 4.36
C LYS A 933 18.46 -45.40 3.92
N ALA A 934 19.65 -44.92 4.30
CA ALA A 934 20.88 -45.66 4.05
C ALA A 934 20.76 -47.13 4.51
N GLY A 935 21.00 -48.08 3.60
CA GLY A 935 20.93 -49.52 3.86
C GLY A 935 19.57 -50.19 3.61
N MET A 936 18.53 -49.47 3.19
CA MET A 936 17.27 -50.09 2.73
C MET A 936 17.36 -50.52 1.27
N GLU A 937 16.89 -51.74 0.97
CA GLU A 937 16.76 -52.21 -0.41
C GLU A 937 15.55 -51.56 -1.12
N ARG A 938 15.78 -51.16 -2.36
CA ARG A 938 14.78 -50.54 -3.22
C ARG A 938 13.99 -51.60 -3.99
N ALA A 939 12.66 -51.51 -3.96
CA ALA A 939 11.82 -52.36 -4.82
C ALA A 939 12.08 -52.07 -6.31
N PRO A 940 12.15 -53.10 -7.17
CA PRO A 940 12.36 -52.90 -8.60
C PRO A 940 11.16 -52.16 -9.22
N VAL A 941 11.45 -51.28 -10.19
CA VAL A 941 10.45 -50.46 -10.88
C VAL A 941 10.49 -50.75 -12.37
N LEU A 942 9.32 -51.04 -12.94
CA LEU A 942 9.05 -51.01 -14.37
C LEU A 942 8.03 -49.90 -14.63
N CYS A 943 8.41 -48.95 -15.48
CA CYS A 943 7.70 -47.69 -15.70
C CYS A 943 7.65 -47.44 -17.20
N SER A 944 6.43 -47.40 -17.74
CA SER A 944 6.14 -47.01 -19.11
C SER A 944 5.18 -45.81 -19.13
N PRO A 945 4.93 -45.20 -20.30
CA PRO A 945 3.93 -44.14 -20.42
C PRO A 945 2.49 -44.56 -20.04
N ASP A 946 2.22 -45.87 -20.01
CA ASP A 946 0.87 -46.44 -19.87
C ASP A 946 0.68 -47.29 -18.59
N ALA A 947 1.76 -47.77 -17.97
CA ALA A 947 1.68 -48.61 -16.78
C ALA A 947 2.91 -48.42 -15.87
N VAL A 948 2.69 -48.62 -14.57
CA VAL A 948 3.74 -48.67 -13.56
C VAL A 948 3.60 -49.95 -12.74
N GLN A 949 4.72 -50.66 -12.55
CA GLN A 949 4.85 -51.80 -11.66
C GLN A 949 6.01 -51.56 -10.69
N ILE A 950 5.75 -51.75 -9.39
CA ILE A 950 6.73 -51.58 -8.31
C ILE A 950 6.71 -52.84 -7.47
N GLY A 951 7.78 -53.65 -7.56
CA GLY A 951 7.78 -55.01 -7.03
C GLY A 951 6.63 -55.84 -7.63
N GLY A 952 5.74 -56.36 -6.78
CA GLY A 952 4.55 -57.10 -7.19
C GLY A 952 3.30 -56.25 -7.44
N ALA A 953 3.32 -54.94 -7.17
CA ALA A 953 2.14 -54.08 -7.28
C ALA A 953 2.07 -53.42 -8.67
N ALA A 954 0.96 -53.62 -9.38
CA ALA A 954 0.64 -52.91 -10.62
C ALA A 954 -0.30 -51.73 -10.33
N ILE A 955 -0.04 -50.58 -10.96
CA ILE A 955 -0.82 -49.36 -10.77
C ILE A 955 -1.34 -48.87 -12.12
N ALA A 956 -2.66 -48.67 -12.18
CA ALA A 956 -3.31 -48.13 -13.36
C ALA A 956 -3.09 -46.61 -13.41
N LEU A 957 -2.45 -46.15 -14.48
CA LEU A 957 -2.27 -44.73 -14.76
C LEU A 957 -3.60 -44.06 -15.13
N PRO A 958 -3.72 -42.74 -14.93
CA PRO A 958 -4.98 -42.03 -15.15
C PRO A 958 -5.37 -42.07 -16.64
N ASN A 959 -6.67 -42.03 -16.87
CA ASN A 959 -7.26 -41.92 -18.21
C ASN A 959 -8.41 -40.91 -18.20
N ALA A 960 -9.04 -40.69 -19.36
CA ALA A 960 -10.11 -39.70 -19.49
C ALA A 960 -11.33 -40.00 -18.59
N ALA A 961 -11.59 -41.27 -18.26
CA ALA A 961 -12.70 -41.69 -17.41
C ALA A 961 -12.36 -41.66 -15.91
N SER A 962 -11.09 -41.88 -15.54
CA SER A 962 -10.60 -41.81 -14.16
C SER A 962 -9.33 -40.96 -14.07
N PRO A 963 -9.45 -39.67 -13.65
CA PRO A 963 -8.29 -38.79 -13.52
C PRO A 963 -7.41 -39.12 -12.31
N ILE A 964 -7.95 -39.89 -11.34
CA ILE A 964 -7.23 -40.38 -10.17
C ILE A 964 -6.65 -41.77 -10.46
N MET A 965 -5.44 -42.01 -9.96
CA MET A 965 -4.79 -43.32 -10.00
C MET A 965 -5.32 -44.23 -8.89
N HIS A 966 -5.46 -45.51 -9.20
CA HIS A 966 -5.86 -46.55 -8.26
C HIS A 966 -4.90 -47.74 -8.35
N LEU A 967 -4.83 -48.53 -7.27
CA LEU A 967 -4.23 -49.85 -7.32
C LEU A 967 -5.01 -50.70 -8.32
N ALA A 968 -4.31 -51.36 -9.25
CA ALA A 968 -4.96 -52.34 -10.10
C ALA A 968 -5.25 -53.59 -9.24
N ASN A 969 -6.50 -54.08 -9.30
CA ASN A 969 -6.91 -55.29 -8.58
C ASN A 969 -6.10 -56.53 -9.00
#